data_AF-A0AAW0R2U3-F1
#
_entry.id   AF-A0AAW0R2U3-F1
#
_cell.length_a   1.000
_cell.length_b   1.000
_cell.length_c   1.000
_cell.angle_alpha   90.00
_cell.angle_beta   90.00
_cell.angle_gamma   90.00
#
_symmetry.space_group_name_H-M   'P 1'
#
loop_
_entity.id
_entity.type
_entity.pdbx_description
1 polymer ?
#
loop_
_entity_poly.entity_id
_entity_poly.type
_entity_poly.pdbx_seq_one_letter_code
_entity_poly.pdbx_strand_id
1 'polypeptide(L)'
;MHVDQALYVQLIVVFTRLTRVVAESGYCELAAASWQAILELHFCRPASIAGETSNSNIMAVPPAFQAFWESEVARIGEDSAKGWASFEINSAEEPPKVKDSDNGATLNTGDPFEAWEAAEQHRASHASIPARTMDEGAENDPYRVVMYTDVEDFLFFVPDDALSLVQELLLSAFLVFHQLPPAPGFGGLRNLLIRDALLDTDGLVHSDINKKQDLIHAPETEGNFNKPLKFPQSHQRISPSTEVLFPVTAWFDYMEPVRAPSNDGQFRLASNVLKQLCHSHGRSDLATYHLALDIYSSKTDGKKTAKTLLKRFPTNIDLYIGYANYGFRTENHDAGSNVISAALRLPNLSPEGKVRLSLAWACMALQVGDLDTSLSRVCLVGQASTHVTTVPASQALILRTQQTLASNFEYSTSQGNDIAASLYAKALVLLQYLTQQGGKEPRGERQGNIESAMANVAKCSDEFKSRGLAANAGHEQLLQLAAQLLYVHINCGPYRPAFLREHMTSFLHFFPDNTMFLSLFAWKETRLSINDRVRALLNTTLTKKHDCATSRVFAIRHEMQSGGNAHSTRAAFEHVLEDDSLACRHNVGIWVSYIRYCRETEELRPKAKEVFYRAVQHCPWSKQVFMEAFGTLVRDLDSSELQSVYSTLYEKGLRVHVDMDEFMEQWKTR
;
A
#
# COMPACT_ATOMS: atom_id res chain seq x y z
N MET A 1 18.78 9.74 29.06
CA MET A 1 19.09 10.35 27.76
C MET A 1 17.79 10.44 26.99
N HIS A 2 17.37 11.62 26.55
CA HIS A 2 16.30 11.70 25.57
C HIS A 2 16.86 11.14 24.26
N VAL A 3 16.41 9.94 23.87
CA VAL A 3 16.55 9.42 22.51
C VAL A 3 16.05 10.53 21.58
N ASP A 4 16.93 11.12 20.77
CA ASP A 4 16.54 12.16 19.83
C ASP A 4 15.76 11.50 18.67
N GLN A 5 14.48 11.21 18.93
CA GLN A 5 13.56 10.60 17.97
C GLN A 5 13.53 11.39 16.65
N ALA A 6 13.75 12.70 16.69
CA ALA A 6 13.79 13.52 15.48
C ALA A 6 15.00 13.18 14.60
N LEU A 7 16.17 12.93 15.20
CA LEU A 7 17.36 12.50 14.47
C LEU A 7 17.13 11.18 13.73
N TYR A 8 16.60 10.15 14.39
CA TYR A 8 16.36 8.85 13.75
C TYR A 8 15.34 8.93 12.62
N VAL A 9 14.28 9.73 12.81
CA VAL A 9 13.31 10.02 11.76
C VAL A 9 14.00 10.66 10.56
N GLN A 10 14.87 11.66 10.77
CA GLN A 10 15.60 12.34 9.70
C GLN A 10 16.57 11.39 8.98
N LEU A 11 17.35 10.59 9.70
CA LEU A 11 18.27 9.60 9.12
C LEU A 11 17.54 8.64 8.19
N ILE A 12 16.42 8.09 8.65
CA ILE A 12 15.63 7.12 7.87
C ILE A 12 14.97 7.79 6.68
N VAL A 13 14.47 9.02 6.80
CA VAL A 13 13.92 9.78 5.66
C VAL A 13 15.01 10.01 4.61
N VAL A 14 16.21 10.45 5.01
CA VAL A 14 17.34 10.69 4.10
C VAL A 14 17.77 9.38 3.43
N PHE A 15 17.93 8.31 4.20
CA PHE A 15 18.27 6.98 3.70
C PHE A 15 17.23 6.48 2.67
N THR A 16 15.93 6.66 2.95
CA THR A 16 14.85 6.24 2.05
C THR A 16 14.87 7.05 0.75
N ARG A 17 15.09 8.36 0.82
CA ARG A 17 15.21 9.22 -0.37
C ARG A 17 16.45 8.88 -1.20
N LEU A 18 17.58 8.65 -0.54
CA LEU A 18 18.84 8.28 -1.18
C LEU A 18 18.68 6.96 -1.94
N THR A 19 18.23 5.91 -1.26
CA THR A 19 18.03 4.58 -1.88
C THR A 19 16.98 4.63 -2.99
N ARG A 20 15.95 5.48 -2.87
CA ARG A 20 15.00 5.74 -3.96
C ARG A 20 15.68 6.34 -5.19
N VAL A 21 16.48 7.39 -5.02
CA VAL A 21 17.21 8.04 -6.14
C VAL A 21 18.19 7.06 -6.78
N VAL A 22 18.90 6.27 -5.99
CA VAL A 22 19.82 5.21 -6.46
C VAL A 22 19.06 4.19 -7.33
N ALA A 23 17.92 3.69 -6.85
CA ALA A 23 17.07 2.78 -7.61
C ALA A 23 16.51 3.41 -8.89
N GLU A 24 16.00 4.64 -8.83
CA GLU A 24 15.46 5.35 -10.01
C GLU A 24 16.52 5.71 -11.05
N SER A 25 17.78 5.84 -10.62
CA SER A 25 18.93 6.01 -11.52
C SER A 25 19.32 4.69 -12.22
N GLY A 26 18.70 3.58 -11.79
CA GLY A 26 18.85 2.23 -12.36
C GLY A 26 19.82 1.32 -11.61
N TYR A 27 20.38 1.76 -10.48
CA TYR A 27 21.24 0.94 -9.59
C TYR A 27 20.40 0.21 -8.53
N CYS A 28 19.46 -0.61 -8.99
CA CYS A 28 18.50 -1.31 -8.13
C CYS A 28 19.18 -2.30 -7.17
N GLU A 29 20.25 -2.94 -7.62
CA GLU A 29 21.13 -3.82 -6.86
C GLU A 29 21.73 -3.10 -5.65
N LEU A 30 22.30 -1.90 -5.83
CA LEU A 30 22.89 -1.11 -4.75
C LEU A 30 21.81 -0.67 -3.74
N ALA A 31 20.65 -0.23 -4.23
CA ALA A 31 19.54 0.14 -3.37
C ALA A 31 19.03 -1.08 -2.54
N ALA A 32 18.87 -2.25 -3.17
CA ALA A 32 18.50 -3.48 -2.47
C ALA A 32 19.56 -3.89 -1.44
N ALA A 33 20.83 -3.89 -1.81
CA ALA A 33 21.94 -4.16 -0.90
C ALA A 33 21.92 -3.23 0.33
N SER A 34 21.72 -1.94 0.11
CA SER A 34 21.64 -0.93 1.18
C SER A 34 20.52 -1.26 2.17
N TRP A 35 19.35 -1.64 1.66
CA TRP A 35 18.22 -2.08 2.50
C TRP A 35 18.50 -3.40 3.21
N GLN A 36 19.10 -4.39 2.54
CA GLN A 36 19.51 -5.64 3.19
C GLN A 36 20.50 -5.37 4.34
N ALA A 37 21.51 -4.54 4.10
CA ALA A 37 22.53 -4.21 5.08
C ALA A 37 21.95 -3.50 6.31
N ILE A 38 21.13 -2.45 6.13
CA ILE A 38 20.53 -1.73 7.27
C ILE A 38 19.56 -2.60 8.05
N LEU A 39 18.83 -3.51 7.38
CA LEU A 39 17.93 -4.45 8.04
C LEU A 39 18.70 -5.53 8.80
N GLU A 40 19.77 -6.10 8.25
CA GLU A 40 20.65 -7.04 8.95
C GLU A 40 21.23 -6.41 10.22
N LEU A 41 21.73 -5.17 10.14
CA LEU A 41 22.30 -4.44 11.27
C LEU A 41 21.32 -4.26 12.44
N HIS A 42 20.02 -4.11 12.15
CA HIS A 42 19.03 -3.76 13.16
C HIS A 42 18.14 -4.94 13.59
N PHE A 43 17.82 -5.88 12.70
CA PHE A 43 16.95 -7.03 12.99
C PHE A 43 17.73 -8.29 13.35
N CYS A 44 18.90 -8.49 12.73
CA CYS A 44 19.73 -9.66 12.90
C CYS A 44 20.98 -9.36 13.73
N ARG A 45 20.92 -8.37 14.64
CA ARG A 45 22.06 -7.93 15.44
C ARG A 45 22.50 -9.01 16.46
N PRO A 46 23.80 -9.38 16.52
CA PRO A 46 24.34 -10.30 17.52
C PRO A 46 24.18 -9.75 18.95
N ALA A 47 23.80 -10.63 19.89
CA ALA A 47 23.67 -10.26 21.30
C ALA A 47 25.01 -9.87 21.96
N SER A 48 26.14 -10.32 21.41
CA SER A 48 27.49 -9.96 21.88
C SER A 48 27.80 -8.47 21.74
N ILE A 49 27.14 -7.78 20.81
CA ILE A 49 27.33 -6.34 20.52
C ILE A 49 26.26 -5.51 21.26
N ALA A 50 25.31 -6.14 21.95
CA ALA A 50 24.33 -5.45 22.79
C ALA A 50 25.01 -4.91 24.06
N GLY A 51 24.90 -3.60 24.30
CA GLY A 51 25.46 -2.91 25.48
C GLY A 51 26.75 -2.11 25.28
N GLU A 52 27.54 -2.34 24.23
CA GLU A 52 28.79 -1.60 23.97
C GLU A 52 28.57 -0.18 23.40
N THR A 53 27.35 0.12 22.96
CA THR A 53 27.00 1.31 22.14
C THR A 53 26.60 2.55 22.93
N SER A 54 26.75 2.54 24.26
CA SER A 54 26.25 3.63 25.13
C SER A 54 26.91 5.00 24.86
N ASN A 55 28.03 5.06 24.10
CA ASN A 55 28.74 6.29 23.71
C ASN A 55 29.38 6.25 22.30
N SER A 56 28.99 5.31 21.43
CA SER A 56 29.61 5.16 20.10
C SER A 56 29.02 6.13 19.07
N ASN A 57 29.85 6.61 18.14
CA ASN A 57 29.42 7.34 16.95
C ASN A 57 28.35 6.53 16.20
N ILE A 58 27.17 7.11 15.94
CA ILE A 58 26.06 6.45 15.23
C ILE A 58 26.48 6.00 13.82
N MET A 59 27.51 6.61 13.22
CA MET A 59 28.05 6.20 11.92
C MET A 59 29.13 5.11 12.02
N ALA A 60 29.52 4.68 13.22
CA ALA A 60 30.53 3.64 13.39
C ALA A 60 29.87 2.25 13.39
N VAL A 61 29.80 1.64 12.21
CA VAL A 61 29.37 0.24 12.05
C VAL A 61 30.45 -0.71 12.63
N PRO A 62 30.08 -1.77 13.36
CA PRO A 62 31.06 -2.73 13.88
C PRO A 62 31.87 -3.41 12.76
N PRO A 63 33.20 -3.53 12.86
CA PRO A 63 34.03 -4.17 11.82
C PRO A 63 33.65 -5.63 11.53
N ALA A 64 33.08 -6.34 12.50
CA ALA A 64 32.57 -7.70 12.31
C ALA A 64 31.45 -7.77 11.27
N PHE A 65 30.66 -6.69 11.11
CA PHE A 65 29.63 -6.62 10.08
C PHE A 65 30.22 -6.59 8.66
N GLN A 66 31.36 -5.92 8.46
CA GLN A 66 32.07 -5.94 7.17
C GLN A 66 32.46 -7.39 6.81
N ALA A 67 33.00 -8.16 7.76
CA ALA A 67 33.36 -9.55 7.53
C ALA A 67 32.14 -10.42 7.14
N PHE A 68 30.98 -10.18 7.77
CA PHE A 68 29.72 -10.82 7.36
C PHE A 68 29.32 -10.44 5.93
N TRP A 69 29.37 -9.15 5.58
CA TRP A 69 28.96 -8.68 4.26
C TRP A 69 29.83 -9.25 3.13
N GLU A 70 31.15 -9.22 3.34
CA GLU A 70 32.17 -9.70 2.40
C GLU A 70 32.22 -11.24 2.28
N SER A 71 31.59 -11.96 3.22
CA SER A 71 31.49 -13.43 3.12
C SER A 71 30.49 -13.90 2.06
N GLU A 72 29.68 -13.00 1.49
CA GLU A 72 28.65 -13.28 0.47
C GLU A 72 27.60 -14.34 0.86
N VAL A 73 27.47 -14.67 2.16
CA VAL A 73 26.42 -15.57 2.66
C VAL A 73 25.02 -15.01 2.39
N ALA A 74 23.99 -15.85 2.56
CA ALA A 74 22.61 -15.44 2.33
C ALA A 74 22.17 -14.32 3.29
N ARG A 75 21.80 -13.17 2.72
CA ARG A 75 21.39 -11.95 3.45
C ARG A 75 19.86 -11.89 3.62
N ILE A 76 19.37 -11.11 4.58
CA ILE A 76 17.93 -10.95 4.86
C ILE A 76 17.14 -10.69 3.57
N GLY A 77 16.00 -11.35 3.44
CA GLY A 77 15.19 -11.34 2.21
C GLY A 77 15.61 -12.33 1.13
N GLU A 78 16.80 -12.95 1.24
CA GLU A 78 17.20 -14.05 0.36
C GLU A 78 16.71 -15.40 0.88
N ASP A 79 16.62 -16.37 -0.02
CA ASP A 79 16.28 -17.73 0.35
C ASP A 79 17.39 -18.30 1.25
N SER A 80 17.00 -19.05 2.29
CA SER A 80 17.90 -19.64 3.30
C SER A 80 18.68 -18.68 4.20
N ALA A 81 18.45 -17.37 4.12
CA ALA A 81 19.08 -16.39 5.01
C ALA A 81 18.79 -16.69 6.49
N LYS A 82 19.86 -16.68 7.29
CA LYS A 82 19.80 -16.85 8.75
C LYS A 82 20.13 -15.57 9.53
N GLY A 83 20.76 -14.61 8.85
CA GLY A 83 21.09 -13.30 9.38
C GLY A 83 22.44 -13.23 10.10
N TRP A 84 22.93 -12.01 10.28
CA TRP A 84 24.26 -11.73 10.83
C TRP A 84 24.52 -12.38 12.21
N ALA A 85 23.55 -12.34 13.13
CA ALA A 85 23.66 -12.99 14.44
C ALA A 85 23.97 -14.50 14.35
N SER A 86 23.43 -15.20 13.35
CA SER A 86 23.73 -16.63 13.14
C SER A 86 25.17 -16.84 12.66
N PHE A 87 25.63 -15.98 11.75
CA PHE A 87 26.97 -16.04 11.18
C PHE A 87 28.07 -15.85 12.24
N GLU A 88 27.90 -14.94 13.20
CA GLU A 88 28.84 -14.75 14.31
C GLU A 88 28.96 -15.99 15.20
N ILE A 89 27.86 -16.75 15.34
CA ILE A 89 27.84 -17.99 16.13
C ILE A 89 28.42 -19.15 15.31
N ASN A 90 28.21 -19.14 13.99
CA ASN A 90 28.56 -20.21 13.08
C ASN A 90 29.18 -19.68 11.78
N SER A 91 30.50 -19.47 11.81
CA SER A 91 31.25 -18.91 10.67
C SER A 91 31.47 -19.88 9.50
N ALA A 92 30.82 -21.06 9.51
CA ALA A 92 30.92 -22.08 8.45
C ALA A 92 29.77 -22.01 7.44
N GLU A 93 29.05 -20.89 7.37
CA GLU A 93 28.00 -20.69 6.38
C GLU A 93 28.60 -20.43 5.00
N GLU A 94 28.20 -21.22 4.00
CA GLU A 94 28.66 -21.09 2.63
C GLU A 94 27.76 -20.12 1.83
N PRO A 95 28.33 -19.40 0.85
CA PRO A 95 27.54 -18.62 -0.10
C PRO A 95 26.47 -19.48 -0.79
N PRO A 96 25.28 -18.92 -1.07
CA PRO A 96 24.30 -19.53 -1.94
C PRO A 96 24.86 -20.02 -3.28
N LYS A 97 24.17 -21.02 -3.84
CA LYS A 97 24.53 -21.57 -5.16
C LYS A 97 24.53 -20.48 -6.22
N VAL A 98 25.54 -20.57 -7.09
CA VAL A 98 25.68 -19.77 -8.32
C VAL A 98 24.37 -19.77 -9.10
N LYS A 99 23.93 -18.58 -9.50
CA LYS A 99 22.75 -18.42 -10.36
C LYS A 99 23.18 -18.38 -11.83
N ASP A 100 22.47 -19.13 -12.67
CA ASP A 100 22.65 -19.10 -14.12
C ASP A 100 22.18 -17.76 -14.70
N SER A 101 22.86 -17.27 -15.74
CA SER A 101 22.43 -16.09 -16.49
C SER A 101 21.31 -16.46 -17.47
N ASP A 102 20.24 -15.66 -17.50
CA ASP A 102 19.18 -15.84 -18.50
C ASP A 102 19.63 -15.19 -19.82
N ASN A 103 19.84 -16.01 -20.85
CA ASN A 103 20.27 -15.56 -22.17
C ASN A 103 19.12 -14.78 -22.83
N GLY A 104 19.34 -13.47 -23.00
CA GLY A 104 18.30 -12.45 -23.05
C GLY A 104 17.20 -12.59 -24.12
N ALA A 105 16.00 -12.13 -23.74
CA ALA A 105 14.93 -11.86 -24.68
C ALA A 105 15.36 -10.75 -25.66
N THR A 106 15.34 -11.04 -26.95
CA THR A 106 15.43 -10.03 -28.01
C THR A 106 14.05 -9.82 -28.60
N LEU A 107 13.58 -8.57 -28.63
CA LEU A 107 12.36 -8.25 -29.37
C LEU A 107 12.61 -8.42 -30.87
N ASN A 108 11.70 -9.09 -31.55
CA ASN A 108 11.71 -9.21 -33.00
C ASN A 108 11.05 -7.96 -33.62
N THR A 109 11.79 -6.86 -33.67
CA THR A 109 11.40 -5.58 -34.28
C THR A 109 12.41 -5.17 -35.35
N GLY A 110 11.97 -4.36 -36.32
CA GLY A 110 12.84 -3.78 -37.35
C GLY A 110 13.52 -2.47 -36.91
N ASP A 111 13.12 -1.90 -35.78
CA ASP A 111 13.70 -0.68 -35.23
C ASP A 111 14.80 -1.03 -34.20
N PRO A 112 16.07 -0.64 -34.45
CA PRO A 112 17.16 -0.99 -33.55
C PRO A 112 17.05 -0.34 -32.17
N PHE A 113 16.41 0.83 -32.04
CA PHE A 113 16.25 1.51 -30.76
C PHE A 113 15.21 0.83 -29.88
N GLU A 114 14.11 0.36 -30.49
CA GLU A 114 13.08 -0.44 -29.80
C GLU A 114 13.66 -1.81 -29.36
N ALA A 115 14.50 -2.43 -30.19
CA ALA A 115 15.19 -3.66 -29.82
C ALA A 115 16.18 -3.46 -28.65
N TRP A 116 16.92 -2.35 -28.66
CA TRP A 116 17.84 -1.98 -27.59
C TRP A 116 17.10 -1.70 -26.28
N GLU A 117 16.00 -0.94 -26.32
CA GLU A 117 15.20 -0.60 -25.13
C GLU A 117 14.71 -1.84 -24.40
N ALA A 118 14.24 -2.84 -25.14
CA ALA A 118 13.77 -4.07 -24.53
C ALA A 118 14.90 -4.94 -23.97
N ALA A 119 16.05 -4.97 -24.65
CA ALA A 119 17.24 -5.63 -24.12
C ALA A 119 17.70 -4.94 -22.81
N GLU A 120 17.68 -3.61 -22.78
CA GLU A 120 18.05 -2.80 -21.61
C GLU A 120 17.09 -3.04 -20.44
N GLN A 121 15.77 -3.02 -20.68
CA GLN A 121 14.77 -3.33 -19.66
C GLN A 121 14.90 -4.77 -19.15
N HIS A 122 15.15 -5.73 -20.04
CA HIS A 122 15.34 -7.12 -19.67
C HIS A 122 16.57 -7.30 -18.77
N ARG A 123 17.72 -6.71 -19.12
CA ARG A 123 18.92 -6.79 -18.25
C ARG A 123 18.67 -6.07 -16.93
N ALA A 124 18.07 -4.88 -16.95
CA ALA A 124 17.77 -4.12 -15.74
C ALA A 124 16.85 -4.90 -14.77
N SER A 125 15.82 -5.61 -15.27
CA SER A 125 14.94 -6.39 -14.39
C SER A 125 15.66 -7.57 -13.72
N HIS A 126 16.65 -8.16 -14.40
CA HIS A 126 17.48 -9.26 -13.89
C HIS A 126 18.64 -8.79 -13.00
N ALA A 127 19.02 -7.51 -13.08
CA ALA A 127 19.98 -6.86 -12.19
C ALA A 127 19.32 -6.21 -10.96
N SER A 128 18.06 -6.54 -10.66
CA SER A 128 17.31 -5.87 -9.59
C SER A 128 17.74 -6.24 -8.16
N ILE A 129 18.57 -7.26 -7.96
CA ILE A 129 19.08 -7.74 -6.66
C ILE A 129 20.59 -7.98 -6.78
N PRO A 130 21.40 -7.73 -5.74
CA PRO A 130 22.84 -7.98 -5.77
C PRO A 130 23.19 -9.39 -6.22
N ALA A 131 24.17 -9.49 -7.11
CA ALA A 131 24.85 -10.71 -7.48
C ALA A 131 26.03 -10.98 -6.53
N ARG A 132 26.55 -12.20 -6.61
CA ARG A 132 27.80 -12.62 -5.96
C ARG A 132 28.95 -12.58 -6.95
N THR A 133 30.18 -12.53 -6.44
CA THR A 133 31.39 -12.55 -7.27
C THR A 133 31.47 -13.78 -8.19
N MET A 134 30.90 -14.90 -7.76
CA MET A 134 30.89 -16.16 -8.52
C MET A 134 29.64 -16.38 -9.38
N ASP A 135 28.69 -15.43 -9.41
CA ASP A 135 27.49 -15.53 -10.25
C ASP A 135 27.85 -15.31 -11.73
N GLU A 136 27.17 -16.02 -12.64
CA GLU A 136 27.44 -15.89 -14.08
C GLU A 136 27.10 -14.47 -14.57
N GLY A 137 28.04 -13.87 -15.31
CA GLY A 137 27.91 -12.52 -15.85
C GLY A 137 28.26 -11.41 -14.85
N ALA A 138 28.72 -11.73 -13.63
CA ALA A 138 29.28 -10.75 -12.71
C ALA A 138 30.58 -10.13 -13.25
N GLU A 139 31.38 -10.90 -14.00
CA GLU A 139 32.59 -10.39 -14.66
C GLU A 139 32.32 -9.37 -15.76
N ASN A 140 31.15 -9.47 -16.41
CA ASN A 140 30.74 -8.56 -17.48
C ASN A 140 30.11 -7.27 -16.92
N ASP A 141 29.62 -7.33 -15.68
CA ASP A 141 28.98 -6.22 -15.01
C ASP A 141 29.35 -6.15 -13.51
N PRO A 142 30.46 -5.46 -13.17
CA PRO A 142 30.96 -5.37 -11.81
C PRO A 142 30.00 -4.69 -10.83
N TYR A 143 29.13 -3.78 -11.30
CA TYR A 143 28.20 -3.05 -10.43
C TYR A 143 27.15 -3.96 -9.81
N ARG A 144 26.91 -5.15 -10.38
CA ARG A 144 26.00 -6.15 -9.82
C ARG A 144 26.49 -6.72 -8.49
N VAL A 145 27.81 -6.70 -8.25
CA VAL A 145 28.42 -7.20 -7.01
C VAL A 145 28.64 -6.01 -6.08
N VAL A 146 27.82 -5.94 -5.04
CA VAL A 146 27.86 -4.82 -4.07
C VAL A 146 28.71 -5.22 -2.86
N MET A 147 29.85 -4.57 -2.72
CA MET A 147 30.81 -4.75 -1.62
C MET A 147 30.43 -3.89 -0.41
N TYR A 148 31.07 -4.11 0.74
CA TYR A 148 30.76 -3.34 1.94
C TYR A 148 31.05 -1.85 1.74
N THR A 149 32.14 -1.53 1.04
CA THR A 149 32.54 -0.15 0.74
C THR A 149 31.51 0.63 -0.07
N ASP A 150 30.65 -0.05 -0.82
CA ASP A 150 29.61 0.60 -1.63
C ASP A 150 28.41 1.03 -0.78
N VAL A 151 28.19 0.38 0.37
CA VAL A 151 27.07 0.67 1.28
C VAL A 151 27.49 1.34 2.57
N GLU A 152 28.78 1.32 2.93
CA GLU A 152 29.33 1.81 4.21
C GLU A 152 28.81 3.20 4.57
N ASP A 153 28.89 4.16 3.64
CA ASP A 153 28.47 5.55 3.86
C ASP A 153 26.96 5.73 4.06
N PHE A 154 26.15 4.70 3.77
CA PHE A 154 24.70 4.74 3.93
C PHE A 154 24.26 4.17 5.28
N LEU A 155 25.13 3.44 5.97
CA LEU A 155 24.79 2.69 7.16
C LEU A 155 24.95 3.53 8.42
N PHE A 156 24.06 3.27 9.37
CA PHE A 156 24.14 3.82 10.72
C PHE A 156 23.79 2.71 11.71
N PHE A 157 24.31 2.85 12.92
CA PHE A 157 24.21 1.86 13.98
C PHE A 157 23.73 2.53 15.27
N VAL A 158 22.54 2.14 15.73
CA VAL A 158 21.86 2.82 16.84
C VAL A 158 22.06 2.09 18.17
N PRO A 159 22.04 2.80 19.32
CA PRO A 159 22.12 2.17 20.62
C PRO A 159 20.84 1.36 20.96
N ASP A 160 20.94 0.48 21.95
CA ASP A 160 19.89 -0.51 22.25
C ASP A 160 18.58 0.11 22.73
N ASP A 161 18.63 1.28 23.37
CA ASP A 161 17.46 2.03 23.82
C ASP A 161 16.64 2.62 22.64
N ALA A 162 17.29 2.89 21.51
CA ALA A 162 16.66 3.38 20.28
C ALA A 162 16.25 2.24 19.32
N LEU A 163 16.73 1.01 19.53
CA LEU A 163 16.61 -0.08 18.56
C LEU A 163 15.15 -0.40 18.17
N SER A 164 14.25 -0.52 19.16
CA SER A 164 12.84 -0.83 18.89
C SER A 164 12.16 0.24 18.04
N LEU A 165 12.41 1.51 18.36
CA LEU A 165 11.88 2.66 17.60
C LEU A 165 12.42 2.63 16.16
N VAL A 166 13.74 2.45 16.00
CA VAL A 166 14.39 2.45 14.69
C VAL A 166 13.93 1.27 13.83
N GLN A 167 13.73 0.09 14.40
CA GLN A 167 13.13 -1.04 13.70
C GLN A 167 11.72 -0.73 13.18
N GLU A 168 10.87 -0.08 13.96
CA GLU A 168 9.52 0.33 13.51
C GLU A 168 9.57 1.36 12.37
N LEU A 169 10.47 2.35 12.50
CA LEU A 169 10.68 3.37 11.48
C LEU A 169 11.26 2.77 10.18
N LEU A 170 12.25 1.89 10.27
CA LEU A 170 12.84 1.19 9.13
C LEU A 170 11.82 0.33 8.40
N LEU A 171 10.94 -0.39 9.11
CA LEU A 171 9.88 -1.18 8.48
C LEU A 171 8.89 -0.30 7.72
N SER A 172 8.49 0.82 8.33
CA SER A 172 7.60 1.78 7.67
C SER A 172 8.22 2.30 6.37
N ALA A 173 9.51 2.63 6.42
CA ALA A 173 10.25 3.16 5.29
C ALA A 173 10.54 2.10 4.21
N PHE A 174 10.85 0.87 4.62
CA PHE A 174 11.07 -0.27 3.72
C PHE A 174 9.83 -0.59 2.89
N LEU A 175 8.64 -0.59 3.52
CA LEU A 175 7.39 -0.79 2.80
C LEU A 175 7.15 0.31 1.76
N VAL A 176 7.39 1.58 2.12
CA VAL A 176 7.28 2.73 1.18
C VAL A 176 8.28 2.60 0.03
N PHE A 177 9.53 2.21 0.32
CA PHE A 177 10.55 1.99 -0.71
C PHE A 177 10.13 0.93 -1.74
N HIS A 178 9.51 -0.16 -1.28
CA HIS A 178 8.99 -1.21 -2.16
C HIS A 178 7.61 -0.91 -2.77
N GLN A 179 7.09 0.31 -2.61
CA GLN A 179 5.73 0.69 -3.03
C GLN A 179 4.64 -0.25 -2.48
N LEU A 180 4.88 -0.80 -1.29
CA LEU A 180 3.92 -1.59 -0.55
C LEU A 180 3.06 -0.70 0.34
N PRO A 181 1.75 -1.01 0.49
CA PRO A 181 0.87 -0.21 1.31
C PRO A 181 1.30 -0.32 2.78
N PRO A 182 1.26 0.75 3.58
CA PRO A 182 1.74 0.74 4.97
C PRO A 182 1.07 -0.31 5.85
N ALA A 183 1.84 -0.98 6.72
CA ALA A 183 1.28 -1.94 7.68
C ALA A 183 0.46 -1.26 8.80
N PRO A 184 -0.57 -1.93 9.36
CA PRO A 184 -1.31 -1.43 10.52
C PRO A 184 -0.39 -1.17 11.73
N GLY A 185 -0.63 -0.08 12.46
CA GLY A 185 0.11 0.27 13.69
C GLY A 185 1.35 1.15 13.48
N PHE A 186 1.81 1.33 12.24
CA PHE A 186 3.00 2.11 11.90
C PHE A 186 2.63 3.51 11.37
N GLY A 187 2.23 4.42 12.27
CA GLY A 187 1.56 5.68 11.88
C GLY A 187 2.44 6.94 11.77
N GLY A 188 3.44 7.10 12.63
CA GLY A 188 4.14 8.39 12.80
C GLY A 188 4.95 8.82 11.57
N LEU A 189 5.79 7.91 11.06
CA LEU A 189 6.64 8.17 9.89
C LEU A 189 5.87 8.08 8.57
N ARG A 190 4.79 7.29 8.54
CA ARG A 190 3.93 7.05 7.37
C ARG A 190 3.47 8.36 6.73
N ASN A 191 2.89 9.26 7.52
CA ASN A 191 2.33 10.51 6.98
C ASN A 191 3.39 11.42 6.39
N LEU A 192 4.61 11.38 6.93
CA LEU A 192 5.76 12.13 6.42
C LEU A 192 6.23 11.54 5.09
N LEU A 193 6.48 10.22 5.03
CA LEU A 193 7.04 9.57 3.84
C LEU A 193 6.08 9.52 2.65
N ILE A 194 4.80 9.23 2.87
CA ILE A 194 3.84 9.14 1.75
C ILE A 194 3.55 10.54 1.18
N ARG A 195 3.71 11.62 1.97
CA ARG A 195 3.58 12.99 1.45
C ARG A 195 4.84 13.48 0.74
N ASP A 196 5.89 12.68 0.74
CA ASP A 196 7.13 12.99 0.07
C ASP A 196 7.02 12.72 -1.43
N ALA A 197 7.05 13.79 -2.22
CA ALA A 197 6.96 13.74 -3.67
C ALA A 197 8.02 12.85 -4.33
N LEU A 198 9.17 12.68 -3.67
CA LEU A 198 10.28 11.86 -4.18
C LEU A 198 10.07 10.37 -3.92
N LEU A 199 9.33 10.02 -2.85
CA LEU A 199 9.10 8.62 -2.47
C LEU A 199 7.85 8.05 -3.12
N ASP A 200 6.89 8.92 -3.43
CA ASP A 200 5.71 8.61 -4.19
C ASP A 200 6.04 8.56 -5.68
N THR A 201 6.43 7.38 -6.17
CA THR A 201 6.80 7.17 -7.58
C THR A 201 5.64 6.62 -8.39
N ASP A 202 4.52 6.31 -7.72
CA ASP A 202 3.37 5.76 -8.39
C ASP A 202 2.78 6.79 -9.34
N GLY A 203 2.52 6.36 -10.57
CA GLY A 203 1.81 7.15 -11.56
C GLY A 203 0.33 6.82 -11.60
N LEU A 204 -0.31 7.27 -12.67
CA LEU A 204 -1.53 6.64 -13.12
C LEU A 204 -1.19 5.27 -13.68
N VAL A 205 -2.03 4.30 -13.34
CA VAL A 205 -1.93 2.94 -13.84
C VAL A 205 -2.05 2.95 -15.37
N HIS A 206 -1.22 2.19 -16.10
CA HIS A 206 -1.37 2.03 -17.57
C HIS A 206 -2.81 1.67 -18.01
N SER A 207 -3.51 0.83 -17.25
CA SER A 207 -4.92 0.52 -17.52
C SER A 207 -5.86 1.70 -17.32
N ASP A 208 -5.51 2.73 -16.55
CA ASP A 208 -6.27 3.98 -16.47
C ASP A 208 -6.07 4.85 -17.72
N ILE A 209 -4.94 4.73 -18.42
CA ILE A 209 -4.67 5.43 -19.69
C ILE A 209 -5.43 4.75 -20.85
N ASN A 210 -5.46 3.41 -20.88
CA ASN A 210 -6.05 2.65 -21.99
C ASN A 210 -7.59 2.44 -21.90
N LYS A 211 -8.20 2.61 -20.72
CA LYS A 211 -9.66 2.40 -20.51
C LYS A 211 -10.57 3.31 -21.34
N LYS A 212 -10.06 4.38 -21.97
CA LYS A 212 -10.87 5.21 -22.86
C LYS A 212 -11.36 4.44 -24.09
N GLN A 213 -10.64 3.42 -24.57
CA GLN A 213 -11.05 2.67 -25.76
C GLN A 213 -12.20 1.68 -25.50
N ASP A 214 -12.29 1.08 -24.31
CA ASP A 214 -13.34 0.09 -24.00
C ASP A 214 -14.73 0.70 -23.77
N LEU A 215 -14.79 1.96 -23.32
CA LEU A 215 -16.06 2.65 -23.03
C LEU A 215 -16.68 3.32 -24.26
N ILE A 216 -15.90 3.59 -25.32
CA ILE A 216 -16.39 4.20 -26.57
C ILE A 216 -17.17 3.16 -27.42
N HIS A 217 -16.95 1.86 -27.20
CA HIS A 217 -17.58 0.77 -27.96
C HIS A 217 -18.62 -0.06 -27.20
N ALA A 218 -18.87 0.22 -25.92
CA ALA A 218 -19.92 -0.46 -25.18
C ALA A 218 -21.26 0.26 -25.39
N PRO A 219 -22.27 -0.35 -26.05
CA PRO A 219 -23.59 0.25 -26.11
C PRO A 219 -24.12 0.44 -24.69
N GLU A 220 -24.60 1.66 -24.40
CA GLU A 220 -25.32 2.00 -23.18
C GLU A 220 -26.54 1.09 -23.05
N THR A 221 -26.33 -0.07 -22.45
CA THR A 221 -27.39 -1.01 -22.12
C THR A 221 -27.76 -0.77 -20.66
N GLU A 222 -29.06 -0.61 -20.43
CA GLU A 222 -29.72 -0.38 -19.12
C GLU A 222 -29.48 -1.52 -18.08
N GLY A 223 -28.47 -2.37 -18.26
CA GLY A 223 -28.05 -3.43 -17.34
C GLY A 223 -26.70 -3.19 -16.64
N ASN A 224 -25.96 -2.12 -16.96
CA ASN A 224 -24.64 -1.83 -16.35
C ASN A 224 -24.71 -1.28 -14.90
N PHE A 225 -25.92 -1.11 -14.34
CA PHE A 225 -26.14 -0.47 -13.03
C PHE A 225 -25.59 -1.25 -11.81
N ASN A 226 -25.34 -2.56 -11.97
CA ASN A 226 -24.96 -3.52 -10.91
C ASN A 226 -23.49 -3.98 -10.91
N LYS A 227 -22.60 -3.42 -11.75
CA LYS A 227 -21.18 -3.81 -11.67
C LYS A 227 -20.55 -3.29 -10.36
N PRO A 228 -19.92 -4.17 -9.57
CA PRO A 228 -19.20 -3.75 -8.37
C PRO A 228 -18.08 -2.77 -8.75
N LEU A 229 -17.86 -1.80 -7.87
CA LEU A 229 -16.84 -0.78 -8.04
C LEU A 229 -15.45 -1.42 -8.22
N LYS A 230 -14.83 -1.18 -9.38
CA LYS A 230 -13.38 -1.30 -9.55
C LYS A 230 -12.80 0.08 -9.32
N PHE A 231 -12.48 0.40 -8.08
CA PHE A 231 -11.73 1.62 -7.78
C PHE A 231 -10.35 1.49 -8.43
N PRO A 232 -9.84 2.46 -9.19
CA PRO A 232 -8.47 2.42 -9.66
C PRO A 232 -7.54 2.80 -8.50
N GLN A 233 -6.62 1.90 -8.15
CA GLN A 233 -6.11 1.82 -6.78
C GLN A 233 -4.73 2.42 -6.54
N SER A 234 -4.09 3.08 -7.52
CA SER A 234 -2.81 3.75 -7.20
C SER A 234 -3.05 4.86 -6.17
N HIS A 235 -2.17 4.91 -5.16
CA HIS A 235 -2.16 5.87 -4.05
C HIS A 235 -3.26 5.72 -3.00
N GLN A 236 -3.49 4.53 -2.44
CA GLN A 236 -4.50 4.39 -1.37
C GLN A 236 -4.10 5.14 -0.08
N ARG A 237 -4.82 6.21 0.23
CA ARG A 237 -4.79 6.91 1.53
C ARG A 237 -6.00 6.46 2.32
N ILE A 238 -5.92 5.26 2.87
CA ILE A 238 -6.92 4.76 3.82
C ILE A 238 -6.20 4.29 5.08
N SER A 239 -6.85 4.38 6.24
CA SER A 239 -6.35 3.72 7.43
C SER A 239 -6.42 2.20 7.21
N PRO A 240 -5.31 1.46 7.38
CA PRO A 240 -5.33 0.01 7.27
C PRO A 240 -6.17 -0.60 8.39
N SER A 241 -6.90 -1.66 8.05
CA SER A 241 -7.67 -2.49 8.98
C SER A 241 -7.87 -3.88 8.37
N THR A 242 -8.26 -4.86 9.19
CA THR A 242 -8.46 -6.24 8.71
C THR A 242 -9.55 -6.32 7.64
N GLU A 243 -10.55 -5.43 7.67
CA GLU A 243 -11.63 -5.38 6.68
C GLU A 243 -11.17 -4.95 5.28
N VAL A 244 -10.18 -4.06 5.18
CA VAL A 244 -9.62 -3.62 3.88
C VAL A 244 -8.44 -4.47 3.44
N LEU A 245 -7.71 -5.11 4.37
CA LEU A 245 -6.67 -6.11 4.06
C LEU A 245 -7.26 -7.41 3.51
N PHE A 246 -8.43 -7.80 4.02
CA PHE A 246 -9.14 -9.02 3.62
C PHE A 246 -10.60 -8.67 3.31
N PRO A 247 -10.87 -8.00 2.17
CA PRO A 247 -12.23 -7.62 1.82
C PRO A 247 -13.06 -8.87 1.52
N VAL A 248 -14.21 -8.97 2.18
CA VAL A 248 -15.13 -10.13 2.11
C VAL A 248 -16.01 -10.09 0.85
N THR A 249 -16.19 -8.89 0.26
CA THR A 249 -16.91 -8.63 -1.00
C THR A 249 -16.00 -7.83 -1.95
N ALA A 250 -16.51 -7.45 -3.13
CA ALA A 250 -15.87 -6.47 -4.00
C ALA A 250 -15.92 -5.05 -3.36
N TRP A 251 -15.16 -4.91 -2.29
CA TRP A 251 -14.88 -3.69 -1.53
C TRP A 251 -13.43 -3.24 -1.82
N PHE A 252 -13.00 -2.11 -1.25
CA PHE A 252 -11.62 -1.66 -1.36
C PHE A 252 -10.65 -2.73 -0.86
N ASP A 253 -9.71 -3.11 -1.72
CA ASP A 253 -8.66 -4.09 -1.41
C ASP A 253 -7.36 -3.33 -1.17
N TYR A 254 -6.88 -3.32 0.08
CA TYR A 254 -5.69 -2.56 0.45
C TYR A 254 -4.41 -3.07 -0.24
N MET A 255 -4.42 -4.31 -0.71
CA MET A 255 -3.28 -4.97 -1.36
C MET A 255 -3.34 -4.93 -2.89
N GLU A 256 -4.44 -4.51 -3.53
CA GLU A 256 -4.48 -4.41 -5.00
C GLU A 256 -3.44 -3.47 -5.64
N PRO A 257 -2.99 -2.37 -4.99
CA PRO A 257 -1.96 -1.51 -5.57
C PRO A 257 -0.62 -2.21 -5.75
N VAL A 258 -0.40 -3.34 -5.08
CA VAL A 258 0.83 -4.14 -5.13
C VAL A 258 1.01 -4.74 -6.53
N ARG A 259 1.57 -3.96 -7.44
CA ARG A 259 1.91 -4.38 -8.80
C ARG A 259 3.25 -5.07 -8.78
N ALA A 260 3.26 -6.39 -8.62
CA ALA A 260 4.45 -7.17 -8.88
C ALA A 260 4.23 -8.03 -10.12
N PRO A 261 4.97 -7.80 -11.23
CA PRO A 261 5.14 -8.87 -12.20
C PRO A 261 5.72 -10.08 -11.46
N SER A 262 5.29 -11.28 -11.84
CA SER A 262 5.66 -12.54 -11.19
C SER A 262 7.18 -12.76 -11.06
N ASN A 263 7.99 -12.05 -11.84
CA ASN A 263 9.45 -12.12 -11.85
C ASN A 263 10.18 -10.93 -11.21
N ASP A 264 9.46 -10.02 -10.52
CA ASP A 264 10.12 -8.90 -9.84
C ASP A 264 10.96 -9.36 -8.64
N GLY A 265 12.27 -9.16 -8.73
CA GLY A 265 13.23 -9.47 -7.68
C GLY A 265 13.02 -8.61 -6.42
N GLN A 266 12.67 -7.34 -6.58
CA GLN A 266 12.45 -6.39 -5.48
C GLN A 266 11.22 -6.76 -4.66
N PHE A 267 10.11 -7.11 -5.33
CA PHE A 267 8.92 -7.61 -4.63
C PHE A 267 9.20 -8.91 -3.86
N ARG A 268 9.96 -9.83 -4.47
CA ARG A 268 10.33 -11.09 -3.82
C ARG A 268 11.18 -10.85 -2.56
N LEU A 269 12.15 -9.94 -2.64
CA LEU A 269 12.95 -9.51 -1.50
C LEU A 269 12.05 -9.00 -0.37
N ALA A 270 11.14 -8.07 -0.65
CA ALA A 270 10.23 -7.52 0.35
C ALA A 270 9.33 -8.58 1.00
N SER A 271 8.75 -9.48 0.21
CA SER A 271 7.92 -10.58 0.70
C SER A 271 8.71 -11.53 1.61
N ASN A 272 9.94 -11.88 1.20
CA ASN A 272 10.82 -12.74 1.98
C ASN A 272 11.31 -12.07 3.29
N VAL A 273 11.62 -10.78 3.28
CA VAL A 273 11.95 -10.03 4.51
C VAL A 273 10.79 -10.13 5.50
N LEU A 274 9.55 -9.81 5.08
CA LEU A 274 8.36 -9.88 5.94
C LEU A 274 8.13 -11.31 6.49
N LYS A 275 8.33 -12.32 5.64
CA LYS A 275 8.26 -13.73 6.04
C LYS A 275 9.29 -14.05 7.12
N GLN A 276 10.56 -13.67 6.93
CA GLN A 276 11.64 -13.92 7.88
C GLN A 276 11.45 -13.18 9.20
N LEU A 277 10.92 -11.96 9.18
CA LEU A 277 10.61 -11.20 10.40
C LEU A 277 9.49 -11.88 11.22
N CYS A 278 8.48 -12.44 10.55
CA CYS A 278 7.41 -13.17 11.24
C CYS A 278 7.89 -14.53 11.79
N HIS A 279 8.59 -15.32 10.97
CA HIS A 279 8.95 -16.70 11.30
C HIS A 279 10.20 -16.79 12.20
N SER A 280 11.26 -16.08 11.83
CA SER A 280 12.56 -16.14 12.52
C SER A 280 12.62 -15.15 13.69
N HIS A 281 12.11 -13.93 13.51
CA HIS A 281 12.20 -12.85 14.51
C HIS A 281 10.95 -12.69 15.40
N GLY A 282 9.89 -13.47 15.14
CA GLY A 282 8.72 -13.52 16.01
C GLY A 282 7.82 -12.27 16.01
N ARG A 283 7.90 -11.43 14.97
CA ARG A 283 7.08 -10.21 14.82
C ARG A 283 5.61 -10.53 14.55
N SER A 284 4.83 -10.69 15.63
CA SER A 284 3.39 -11.02 15.54
C SER A 284 2.56 -9.88 14.93
N ASP A 285 2.99 -8.64 15.14
CA ASP A 285 2.40 -7.41 14.62
C ASP A 285 2.38 -7.35 13.08
N LEU A 286 3.35 -7.99 12.42
CA LEU A 286 3.43 -8.06 10.95
C LEU A 286 2.70 -9.27 10.36
N ALA A 287 2.31 -10.25 11.17
CA ALA A 287 1.84 -11.54 10.68
C ALA A 287 0.57 -11.42 9.82
N THR A 288 -0.39 -10.58 10.25
CA THR A 288 -1.63 -10.33 9.50
C THR A 288 -1.34 -9.65 8.15
N TYR A 289 -0.40 -8.72 8.13
CA TYR A 289 0.01 -8.03 6.91
C TYR A 289 0.74 -8.97 5.95
N HIS A 290 1.69 -9.77 6.46
CA HIS A 290 2.39 -10.79 5.67
C HIS A 290 1.43 -11.80 5.05
N LEU A 291 0.41 -12.26 5.80
CA LEU A 291 -0.62 -13.15 5.25
C LEU A 291 -1.38 -12.52 4.08
N ALA A 292 -1.79 -11.24 4.22
CA ALA A 292 -2.49 -10.53 3.16
C ALA A 292 -1.62 -10.37 1.90
N LEU A 293 -0.34 -10.04 2.06
CA LEU A 293 0.61 -9.92 0.96
C LEU A 293 0.85 -11.26 0.26
N ASP A 294 1.03 -12.34 1.02
CA ASP A 294 1.26 -13.69 0.52
C ASP A 294 0.06 -14.17 -0.33
N ILE A 295 -1.17 -13.99 0.17
CA ILE A 295 -2.40 -14.29 -0.57
C ILE A 295 -2.46 -13.52 -1.89
N TYR A 296 -2.11 -12.23 -1.89
CA TYR A 296 -2.16 -11.40 -3.09
C TYR A 296 -1.10 -11.80 -4.13
N SER A 297 0.08 -12.23 -3.68
CA SER A 297 1.22 -12.59 -4.55
C SER A 297 1.06 -13.85 -5.41
N SER A 298 -0.09 -14.53 -5.34
CA SER A 298 -0.53 -15.67 -6.15
C SER A 298 0.39 -16.91 -6.22
N LYS A 299 1.47 -16.98 -5.44
CA LYS A 299 2.46 -18.08 -5.49
C LYS A 299 2.24 -19.18 -4.44
N THR A 300 1.38 -18.95 -3.45
CA THR A 300 1.27 -19.79 -2.26
C THR A 300 -0.18 -20.10 -1.91
N ASP A 301 -0.40 -21.27 -1.31
CA ASP A 301 -1.69 -21.62 -0.72
C ASP A 301 -1.87 -20.83 0.58
N GLY A 302 -2.58 -19.70 0.51
CA GLY A 302 -2.82 -18.81 1.66
C GLY A 302 -3.40 -19.52 2.89
N LYS A 303 -4.06 -20.68 2.71
CA LYS A 303 -4.51 -21.54 3.81
C LYS A 303 -3.35 -22.14 4.60
N LYS A 304 -2.29 -22.59 3.91
CA LYS A 304 -1.08 -23.11 4.55
C LYS A 304 -0.36 -22.01 5.31
N THR A 305 -0.20 -20.85 4.70
CA THR A 305 0.45 -19.70 5.35
C THR A 305 -0.32 -19.28 6.60
N ALA A 306 -1.65 -19.12 6.50
CA ALA A 306 -2.49 -18.78 7.64
C ALA A 306 -2.36 -19.80 8.79
N LYS A 307 -2.41 -21.11 8.49
CA LYS A 307 -2.26 -22.16 9.51
C LYS A 307 -0.89 -22.15 10.18
N THR A 308 0.18 -21.93 9.41
CA THR A 308 1.55 -21.83 9.94
C THR A 308 1.67 -20.64 10.88
N LEU A 309 1.15 -19.48 10.48
CA LEU A 309 1.17 -18.26 11.31
C LEU A 309 0.31 -18.40 12.56
N LEU A 310 -0.88 -19.00 12.46
CA LEU A 310 -1.75 -19.25 13.63
C LEU A 310 -1.14 -20.25 14.61
N LYS A 311 -0.37 -21.24 14.13
CA LYS A 311 0.38 -22.13 15.02
C LYS A 311 1.46 -21.39 15.80
N ARG A 312 2.10 -20.39 15.18
CA ARG A 312 3.12 -19.54 15.81
C ARG A 312 2.52 -18.48 16.73
N PHE A 313 1.39 -17.90 16.34
CA PHE A 313 0.73 -16.78 17.02
C PHE A 313 -0.75 -17.11 17.32
N PRO A 314 -1.03 -18.08 18.21
CA PRO A 314 -2.39 -18.56 18.48
C PRO A 314 -3.30 -17.54 19.18
N THR A 315 -2.75 -16.43 19.68
CA THR A 315 -3.49 -15.35 20.35
C THR A 315 -3.77 -14.16 19.44
N ASN A 316 -3.25 -14.16 18.20
CA ASN A 316 -3.42 -13.03 17.28
C ASN A 316 -4.80 -13.09 16.61
N ILE A 317 -5.71 -12.25 17.09
CA ILE A 317 -7.11 -12.20 16.65
C ILE A 317 -7.24 -11.70 15.21
N ASP A 318 -6.40 -10.78 14.76
CA ASP A 318 -6.47 -10.23 13.41
C ASP A 318 -6.07 -11.28 12.35
N LEU A 319 -5.19 -12.23 12.69
CA LEU A 319 -4.91 -13.40 11.84
C LEU A 319 -6.15 -14.30 11.70
N TYR A 320 -6.89 -14.54 12.78
CA TYR A 320 -8.13 -15.32 12.71
C TYR A 320 -9.17 -14.63 11.84
N ILE A 321 -9.35 -13.31 11.99
CA ILE A 321 -10.29 -12.53 11.18
C ILE A 321 -9.86 -12.52 9.72
N GLY A 322 -8.58 -12.27 9.43
CA GLY A 322 -8.06 -12.26 8.06
C GLY A 322 -8.22 -13.61 7.36
N TYR A 323 -7.87 -14.71 8.05
CA TYR A 323 -8.07 -16.06 7.53
C TYR A 323 -9.56 -16.41 7.34
N ALA A 324 -10.42 -15.97 8.25
CA ALA A 324 -11.87 -16.16 8.13
C ALA A 324 -12.45 -15.40 6.92
N ASN A 325 -12.07 -14.13 6.74
CA ASN A 325 -12.47 -13.31 5.60
C ASN A 325 -11.99 -13.92 4.28
N TYR A 326 -10.74 -14.38 4.23
CA TYR A 326 -10.18 -15.06 3.07
C TYR A 326 -10.97 -16.33 2.73
N GLY A 327 -11.19 -17.22 3.70
CA GLY A 327 -11.94 -18.46 3.50
C GLY A 327 -13.41 -18.23 3.12
N PHE A 328 -14.03 -17.18 3.65
CA PHE A 328 -15.39 -16.78 3.26
C PHE A 328 -15.49 -16.38 1.79
N ARG A 329 -14.47 -15.69 1.26
CA ARG A 329 -14.44 -15.20 -0.12
C ARG A 329 -14.07 -16.29 -1.15
N THR A 330 -13.14 -17.17 -0.81
CA THR A 330 -12.55 -18.11 -1.79
C THR A 330 -13.11 -19.53 -1.72
N GLU A 331 -13.53 -20.00 -0.54
CA GLU A 331 -14.05 -21.36 -0.35
C GLU A 331 -15.58 -21.36 -0.32
N ASN A 332 -16.16 -21.09 0.86
CA ASN A 332 -17.59 -21.03 1.09
C ASN A 332 -17.86 -20.19 2.36
N HIS A 333 -19.07 -19.64 2.49
CA HIS A 333 -19.49 -18.81 3.62
C HIS A 333 -19.33 -19.51 4.98
N ASP A 334 -19.46 -20.84 5.03
CA ASP A 334 -19.30 -21.64 6.25
C ASP A 334 -17.84 -21.72 6.71
N ALA A 335 -16.87 -21.73 5.79
CA ALA A 335 -15.46 -21.86 6.12
C ALA A 335 -14.99 -20.70 7.01
N GLY A 336 -15.33 -19.46 6.63
CA GLY A 336 -15.02 -18.27 7.43
C GLY A 336 -15.74 -18.26 8.77
N SER A 337 -17.04 -18.61 8.78
CA SER A 337 -17.83 -18.69 10.01
C SER A 337 -17.26 -19.71 11.02
N ASN A 338 -16.78 -20.85 10.53
CA ASN A 338 -16.16 -21.88 11.36
C ASN A 338 -14.88 -21.36 12.04
N VAL A 339 -14.03 -20.63 11.32
CA VAL A 339 -12.80 -20.03 11.87
C VAL A 339 -13.11 -19.05 12.99
N ILE A 340 -14.08 -18.14 12.80
CA ILE A 340 -14.46 -17.18 13.86
C ILE A 340 -15.09 -17.92 15.05
N SER A 341 -15.95 -18.90 14.80
CA SER A 341 -16.56 -19.68 15.88
C SER A 341 -15.54 -20.42 16.75
N ALA A 342 -14.44 -20.89 16.13
CA ALA A 342 -13.32 -21.51 16.83
C ALA A 342 -12.50 -20.47 17.61
N ALA A 343 -12.23 -19.32 17.01
CA ALA A 343 -11.51 -18.22 17.66
C ALA A 343 -12.24 -17.67 18.90
N LEU A 344 -13.57 -17.62 18.86
CA LEU A 344 -14.40 -17.22 20.00
C LEU A 344 -14.34 -18.17 21.20
N ARG A 345 -13.81 -19.39 21.01
CA ARG A 345 -13.62 -20.40 22.07
C ARG A 345 -12.18 -20.44 22.60
N LEU A 346 -11.31 -19.52 22.14
CA LEU A 346 -9.94 -19.45 22.63
C LEU A 346 -9.90 -19.14 24.13
N PRO A 347 -8.98 -19.79 24.89
CA PRO A 347 -8.77 -19.46 26.28
C PRO A 347 -8.25 -18.02 26.41
N ASN A 348 -8.69 -17.30 27.45
CA ASN A 348 -8.24 -15.94 27.76
C ASN A 348 -8.50 -14.89 26.65
N LEU A 349 -9.55 -15.08 25.84
CA LEU A 349 -9.97 -14.07 24.86
C LEU A 349 -10.31 -12.74 25.56
N SER A 350 -9.62 -11.66 25.16
CA SER A 350 -9.87 -10.33 25.75
C SER A 350 -11.26 -9.80 25.36
N PRO A 351 -11.83 -8.86 26.14
CA PRO A 351 -13.08 -8.20 25.79
C PRO A 351 -13.03 -7.56 24.40
N GLU A 352 -11.93 -6.88 24.05
CA GLU A 352 -11.75 -6.30 22.71
C GLU A 352 -11.65 -7.39 21.63
N GLY A 353 -10.94 -8.49 21.91
CA GLY A 353 -10.85 -9.63 20.99
C GLY A 353 -12.23 -10.23 20.69
N LYS A 354 -13.08 -10.37 21.72
CA LYS A 354 -14.47 -10.81 21.56
C LYS A 354 -15.27 -9.84 20.69
N VAL A 355 -15.17 -8.53 20.92
CA VAL A 355 -15.86 -7.52 20.10
C VAL A 355 -15.38 -7.55 18.65
N ARG A 356 -14.06 -7.65 18.40
CA ARG A 356 -13.51 -7.75 17.03
C ARG A 356 -14.06 -8.95 16.27
N LEU A 357 -14.03 -10.12 16.89
CA LEU A 357 -14.55 -11.35 16.29
C LEU A 357 -16.06 -11.28 16.04
N SER A 358 -16.84 -10.79 17.02
CA SER A 358 -18.29 -10.60 16.88
C SER A 358 -18.65 -9.61 15.77
N LEU A 359 -17.93 -8.48 15.68
CA LEU A 359 -18.14 -7.47 14.65
C LEU A 359 -17.80 -8.03 13.26
N ALA A 360 -16.63 -8.64 13.09
CA ALA A 360 -16.24 -9.25 11.81
C ALA A 360 -17.27 -10.28 11.34
N TRP A 361 -17.75 -11.14 12.24
CA TRP A 361 -18.75 -12.15 11.91
C TRP A 361 -20.11 -11.55 11.54
N ALA A 362 -20.51 -10.49 12.23
CA ALA A 362 -21.74 -9.78 11.93
C ALA A 362 -21.67 -9.06 10.57
N CYS A 363 -20.53 -8.47 10.24
CA CYS A 363 -20.28 -7.85 8.93
C CYS A 363 -20.37 -8.88 7.79
N MET A 364 -19.87 -10.11 7.98
CA MET A 364 -20.04 -11.19 6.98
C MET A 364 -21.53 -11.51 6.73
N ALA A 365 -22.35 -11.62 7.78
CA ALA A 365 -23.79 -11.87 7.63
C ALA A 365 -24.50 -10.70 6.94
N LEU A 366 -24.14 -9.46 7.31
CA LEU A 366 -24.69 -8.26 6.71
C LEU A 366 -24.44 -8.23 5.19
N GLN A 367 -23.25 -8.65 4.74
CA GLN A 367 -22.91 -8.68 3.31
C GLN A 367 -23.72 -9.70 2.50
N VAL A 368 -24.22 -10.76 3.14
CA VAL A 368 -25.15 -11.73 2.52
C VAL A 368 -26.60 -11.22 2.56
N GLY A 369 -26.87 -10.13 3.29
CA GLY A 369 -28.19 -9.56 3.47
C GLY A 369 -29.02 -10.20 4.59
N ASP A 370 -28.39 -10.98 5.47
CA ASP A 370 -29.04 -11.61 6.63
C ASP A 370 -28.88 -10.73 7.87
N LEU A 371 -29.89 -9.87 8.09
CA LEU A 371 -29.91 -8.91 9.20
C LEU A 371 -30.08 -9.59 10.56
N ASP A 372 -30.88 -10.65 10.66
CA ASP A 372 -31.15 -11.34 11.91
C ASP A 372 -29.92 -12.08 12.43
N THR A 373 -29.21 -12.77 11.54
CA THR A 373 -27.95 -13.42 11.87
C THR A 373 -26.88 -12.38 12.19
N SER A 374 -26.83 -11.26 11.46
CA SER A 374 -25.92 -10.15 11.79
C SER A 374 -26.17 -9.62 13.20
N LEU A 375 -27.44 -9.40 13.57
CA LEU A 375 -27.84 -8.90 14.88
C LEU A 375 -27.49 -9.88 16.00
N SER A 376 -27.77 -11.18 15.81
CA SER A 376 -27.40 -12.23 16.76
C SER A 376 -25.89 -12.25 17.02
N ARG A 377 -25.06 -12.08 15.97
CA ARG A 377 -23.60 -12.08 16.06
C ARG A 377 -23.04 -10.85 16.78
N VAL A 378 -23.57 -9.64 16.56
CA VAL A 378 -23.16 -8.44 17.33
C VAL A 378 -23.53 -8.59 18.80
N CYS A 379 -24.70 -9.14 19.09
CA CYS A 379 -25.21 -9.32 20.45
C CYS A 379 -24.41 -10.31 21.31
N LEU A 380 -23.49 -11.08 20.73
CA LEU A 380 -22.56 -11.93 21.47
C LEU A 380 -21.71 -11.13 22.47
N VAL A 381 -21.43 -9.86 22.18
CA VAL A 381 -20.70 -8.95 23.09
C VAL A 381 -21.43 -8.79 24.42
N GLY A 382 -22.76 -8.73 24.42
CA GLY A 382 -23.57 -8.59 25.64
C GLY A 382 -23.69 -9.87 26.46
N GLN A 383 -23.26 -11.03 25.95
CA GLN A 383 -23.34 -12.29 26.67
C GLN A 383 -22.27 -12.37 27.78
N ALA A 384 -22.70 -12.69 29.00
CA ALA A 384 -21.81 -12.91 30.15
C ALA A 384 -21.00 -14.21 30.06
N SER A 385 -21.53 -15.19 29.32
CA SER A 385 -20.92 -16.51 29.20
C SER A 385 -19.67 -16.47 28.34
N THR A 386 -18.67 -17.26 28.75
CA THR A 386 -17.49 -17.61 27.94
C THR A 386 -17.84 -18.60 26.83
N HIS A 387 -18.93 -19.36 26.98
CA HIS A 387 -19.48 -20.20 25.93
C HIS A 387 -20.35 -19.35 25.00
N VAL A 388 -19.83 -19.08 23.81
CA VAL A 388 -20.54 -18.41 22.73
C VAL A 388 -21.59 -19.36 22.16
N THR A 389 -22.85 -19.08 22.47
CA THR A 389 -24.01 -19.69 21.81
C THR A 389 -24.71 -18.64 20.98
N THR A 390 -24.90 -18.93 19.70
CA THR A 390 -25.72 -18.10 18.81
C THR A 390 -27.18 -18.26 19.24
N VAL A 391 -27.71 -17.26 19.93
CA VAL A 391 -29.09 -17.19 20.40
C VAL A 391 -29.78 -16.05 19.66
N PRO A 392 -31.09 -16.16 19.33
CA PRO A 392 -31.86 -15.03 18.83
C PRO A 392 -31.69 -13.80 19.73
N ALA A 393 -31.57 -12.62 19.12
CA ALA A 393 -31.32 -11.37 19.85
C ALA A 393 -32.57 -10.92 20.61
N SER A 394 -32.65 -11.25 21.91
CA SER A 394 -33.71 -10.77 22.79
C SER A 394 -33.53 -9.28 23.11
N GLN A 395 -34.62 -8.57 23.41
CA GLN A 395 -34.57 -7.15 23.76
C GLN A 395 -33.63 -6.87 24.95
N ALA A 396 -33.60 -7.75 25.95
CA ALA A 396 -32.70 -7.64 27.09
C ALA A 396 -31.23 -7.78 26.68
N LEU A 397 -30.92 -8.69 25.74
CA LEU A 397 -29.56 -8.88 25.24
C LEU A 397 -29.11 -7.69 24.38
N ILE A 398 -30.01 -7.14 23.57
CA ILE A 398 -29.76 -5.91 22.78
C ILE A 398 -29.41 -4.75 23.70
N LEU A 399 -30.23 -4.49 24.73
CA LEU A 399 -29.99 -3.42 25.70
C LEU A 399 -28.67 -3.59 26.45
N ARG A 400 -28.37 -4.82 26.89
CA ARG A 400 -27.10 -5.12 27.56
C ARG A 400 -25.90 -4.92 26.63
N THR A 401 -26.01 -5.36 25.37
CA THR A 401 -24.98 -5.15 24.35
C THR A 401 -24.73 -3.66 24.15
N GLN A 402 -25.80 -2.88 24.00
CA GLN A 402 -25.72 -1.43 23.84
C GLN A 402 -25.03 -0.75 25.04
N GLN A 403 -25.41 -1.11 26.27
CA GLN A 403 -24.80 -0.56 27.49
C GLN A 403 -23.31 -0.90 27.58
N THR A 404 -22.94 -2.16 27.36
CA THR A 404 -21.53 -2.61 27.39
C THR A 404 -20.69 -1.89 26.35
N LEU A 405 -21.20 -1.74 25.13
CA LEU A 405 -20.45 -1.06 24.08
C LEU A 405 -20.32 0.44 24.34
N ALA A 406 -21.39 1.10 24.81
CA ALA A 406 -21.38 2.54 25.10
C ALA A 406 -20.42 2.89 26.25
N SER A 407 -20.46 2.13 27.35
CA SER A 407 -19.57 2.39 28.51
C SER A 407 -18.10 2.19 28.15
N ASN A 408 -17.78 1.15 27.38
CA ASN A 408 -16.40 0.89 26.94
C ASN A 408 -15.91 1.88 25.88
N PHE A 409 -16.80 2.39 25.02
CA PHE A 409 -16.49 3.50 24.11
C PHE A 409 -16.10 4.76 24.89
N GLU A 410 -16.93 5.18 25.86
CA GLU A 410 -16.67 6.36 26.69
C GLU A 410 -15.37 6.19 27.49
N TYR A 411 -15.17 5.02 28.10
CA TYR A 411 -13.94 4.70 28.83
C TYR A 411 -12.70 4.75 27.92
N SER A 412 -12.72 4.08 26.77
CA SER A 412 -11.56 4.02 25.86
C SER A 412 -11.21 5.41 25.31
N THR A 413 -12.23 6.21 25.01
CA THR A 413 -12.06 7.59 24.54
C THR A 413 -11.46 8.47 25.64
N SER A 414 -11.88 8.28 26.90
CA SER A 414 -11.30 9.00 28.05
C SER A 414 -9.82 8.66 28.31
N GLN A 415 -9.41 7.44 27.98
CA GLN A 415 -8.02 6.96 28.07
C GLN A 415 -7.14 7.38 26.87
N GLY A 416 -7.73 8.02 25.85
CA GLY A 416 -7.03 8.36 24.62
C GLY A 416 -6.72 7.17 23.71
N ASN A 417 -7.31 5.99 23.97
CA ASN A 417 -7.13 4.80 23.13
C ASN A 417 -8.13 4.83 21.96
N ASP A 418 -7.76 5.51 20.89
CA ASP A 418 -8.61 5.73 19.72
C ASP A 418 -8.95 4.43 18.98
N ILE A 419 -8.03 3.47 18.91
CA ILE A 419 -8.26 2.17 18.24
C ILE A 419 -9.31 1.35 18.99
N ALA A 420 -9.22 1.26 20.32
CA ALA A 420 -10.23 0.57 21.13
C ALA A 420 -11.58 1.31 21.09
N ALA A 421 -11.58 2.64 21.21
CA ALA A 421 -12.79 3.45 21.07
C ALA A 421 -13.47 3.22 19.70
N SER A 422 -12.69 3.20 18.62
CA SER A 422 -13.19 2.93 17.27
C SER A 422 -13.89 1.58 17.18
N LEU A 423 -13.31 0.53 17.76
CA LEU A 423 -13.89 -0.80 17.79
C LEU A 423 -15.28 -0.82 18.43
N TYR A 424 -15.43 -0.21 19.62
CA TYR A 424 -16.72 -0.14 20.30
C TYR A 424 -17.73 0.72 19.53
N ALA A 425 -17.30 1.85 18.96
CA ALA A 425 -18.13 2.71 18.13
C ALA A 425 -18.64 1.99 16.87
N LYS A 426 -17.77 1.24 16.17
CA LYS A 426 -18.16 0.43 14.99
C LYS A 426 -19.25 -0.58 15.34
N ALA A 427 -19.10 -1.28 16.47
CA ALA A 427 -20.11 -2.23 16.94
C ALA A 427 -21.43 -1.54 17.37
N LEU A 428 -21.36 -0.35 17.97
CA LEU A 428 -22.56 0.45 18.28
C LEU A 428 -23.30 0.88 17.02
N VAL A 429 -22.58 1.39 16.03
CA VAL A 429 -23.16 1.83 14.75
C VAL A 429 -23.88 0.68 14.05
N LEU A 430 -23.25 -0.50 13.99
CA LEU A 430 -23.88 -1.69 13.43
C LEU A 430 -25.11 -2.12 14.25
N LEU A 431 -25.05 -2.08 15.58
CA LEU A 431 -26.19 -2.38 16.43
C LEU A 431 -27.36 -1.40 16.19
N GLN A 432 -27.09 -0.10 16.05
CA GLN A 432 -28.12 0.90 15.74
C GLN A 432 -28.76 0.67 14.37
N TYR A 433 -27.94 0.31 13.37
CA TYR A 433 -28.42 -0.04 12.04
C TYR A 433 -29.41 -1.21 12.08
N LEU A 434 -29.12 -2.24 12.87
CA LEU A 434 -29.90 -3.49 12.89
C LEU A 434 -31.15 -3.44 13.78
N THR A 435 -31.21 -2.53 14.77
CA THR A 435 -32.26 -2.57 15.82
C THR A 435 -33.24 -1.41 15.78
N GLN A 436 -32.82 -0.23 15.30
CA GLN A 436 -33.67 0.96 15.38
C GLN A 436 -34.82 0.93 14.38
N GLN A 437 -36.00 1.34 14.83
CA GLN A 437 -37.21 1.41 14.02
C GLN A 437 -37.57 2.85 13.63
N GLY A 438 -38.26 3.01 12.51
CA GLY A 438 -38.64 4.33 11.98
C GLY A 438 -37.50 4.98 11.18
N GLY A 439 -37.62 6.29 10.94
CA GLY A 439 -36.68 7.07 10.12
C GLY A 439 -37.36 7.69 8.90
N LYS A 440 -36.70 8.71 8.35
CA LYS A 440 -37.13 9.45 7.15
C LYS A 440 -36.48 8.90 5.87
N GLU A 441 -35.37 8.19 6.01
CA GLU A 441 -34.70 7.55 4.87
C GLU A 441 -35.48 6.32 4.39
N PRO A 442 -35.56 6.08 3.06
CA PRO A 442 -36.27 4.94 2.51
C PRO A 442 -35.56 3.63 2.89
N ARG A 443 -36.34 2.57 3.13
CA ARG A 443 -35.83 1.25 3.53
C ARG A 443 -36.60 0.11 2.86
N GLY A 444 -35.87 -0.89 2.36
CA GLY A 444 -36.38 -2.19 1.93
C GLY A 444 -36.13 -3.29 2.98
N GLU A 445 -36.54 -4.52 2.66
CA GLU A 445 -36.48 -5.66 3.60
C GLU A 445 -35.06 -6.08 4.00
N ARG A 446 -34.07 -5.85 3.12
CA ARG A 446 -32.65 -6.15 3.36
C ARG A 446 -31.86 -4.95 3.89
N GLN A 447 -32.54 -3.86 4.24
CA GLN A 447 -31.92 -2.63 4.73
C GLN A 447 -32.30 -2.39 6.19
N GLY A 448 -31.29 -2.06 7.00
CA GLY A 448 -31.46 -1.53 8.35
C GLY A 448 -31.68 -0.02 8.36
N ASN A 449 -31.68 0.56 9.56
CA ASN A 449 -31.90 1.97 9.79
C ASN A 449 -30.61 2.79 9.63
N ILE A 450 -30.35 3.24 8.41
CA ILE A 450 -29.13 4.00 8.09
C ILE A 450 -29.08 5.37 8.79
N GLU A 451 -30.22 6.03 8.97
CA GLU A 451 -30.31 7.34 9.64
C GLU A 451 -29.84 7.25 11.10
N SER A 452 -30.31 6.24 11.83
CA SER A 452 -29.89 6.00 13.22
C SER A 452 -28.42 5.62 13.33
N ALA A 453 -27.92 4.80 12.39
CA ALA A 453 -26.52 4.42 12.33
C ALA A 453 -25.63 5.65 12.12
N MET A 454 -25.96 6.52 11.15
CA MET A 454 -25.19 7.73 10.87
C MET A 454 -25.30 8.79 11.97
N ALA A 455 -26.45 8.93 12.62
CA ALA A 455 -26.58 9.79 13.80
C ALA A 455 -25.66 9.33 14.94
N ASN A 456 -25.48 8.02 15.10
CA ASN A 456 -24.53 7.47 16.06
C ASN A 456 -23.06 7.72 15.65
N VAL A 457 -22.75 7.59 14.35
CA VAL A 457 -21.42 7.96 13.81
C VAL A 457 -21.10 9.43 14.13
N ALA A 458 -22.05 10.35 13.88
CA ALA A 458 -21.87 11.77 14.19
C ALA A 458 -21.61 11.99 15.69
N LYS A 459 -22.40 11.37 16.57
CA LYS A 459 -22.19 11.43 18.03
C LYS A 459 -20.80 10.94 18.44
N CYS A 460 -20.35 9.79 17.92
CA CYS A 460 -19.02 9.27 18.20
C CYS A 460 -17.91 10.18 17.66
N SER A 461 -18.10 10.77 16.47
CA SER A 461 -17.16 11.70 15.86
C SER A 461 -17.01 12.98 16.67
N ASP A 462 -18.11 13.51 17.22
CA ASP A 462 -18.11 14.66 18.12
C ASP A 462 -17.33 14.35 19.42
N GLU A 463 -17.44 13.15 19.96
CA GLU A 463 -16.67 12.73 21.15
C GLU A 463 -15.18 12.54 20.83
N PHE A 464 -14.82 11.94 19.68
CA PHE A 464 -13.43 11.92 19.24
C PHE A 464 -12.87 13.34 19.11
N LYS A 465 -13.65 14.27 18.55
CA LYS A 465 -13.28 15.68 18.41
C LYS A 465 -13.13 16.38 19.76
N SER A 466 -14.06 16.16 20.69
CA SER A 466 -14.01 16.77 22.03
C SER A 466 -12.75 16.37 22.82
N ARG A 467 -12.21 15.17 22.55
CA ARG A 467 -10.98 14.65 23.16
C ARG A 467 -9.70 14.90 22.37
N GLY A 468 -9.75 15.64 21.25
CA GLY A 468 -8.58 15.90 20.42
C GLY A 468 -8.10 14.69 19.59
N LEU A 469 -8.96 13.69 19.41
CA LEU A 469 -8.68 12.45 18.66
C LEU A 469 -9.29 12.48 17.23
N ALA A 470 -9.76 13.64 16.77
CA ALA A 470 -10.46 13.76 15.48
C ALA A 470 -9.60 13.37 14.26
N ALA A 471 -8.27 13.48 14.35
CA ALA A 471 -7.36 13.15 13.24
C ALA A 471 -6.70 11.77 13.40
N ASN A 472 -7.09 10.99 14.42
CA ASN A 472 -6.45 9.71 14.71
C ASN A 472 -7.00 8.59 13.81
N ALA A 473 -6.19 7.55 13.64
CA ALA A 473 -6.51 6.40 12.82
C ALA A 473 -7.80 5.69 13.28
N GLY A 474 -8.06 5.61 14.58
CA GLY A 474 -9.30 5.04 15.10
C GLY A 474 -10.55 5.77 14.60
N HIS A 475 -10.52 7.11 14.56
CA HIS A 475 -11.64 7.89 14.03
C HIS A 475 -11.79 7.66 12.51
N GLU A 476 -10.68 7.65 11.76
CA GLU A 476 -10.69 7.35 10.33
C GLU A 476 -11.31 5.97 10.03
N GLN A 477 -10.94 4.95 10.81
CA GLN A 477 -11.48 3.61 10.67
C GLN A 477 -12.99 3.52 10.97
N LEU A 478 -13.51 4.31 11.91
CA LEU A 478 -14.95 4.39 12.18
C LEU A 478 -15.68 4.94 10.95
N LEU A 479 -15.18 6.01 10.37
CA LEU A 479 -15.76 6.63 9.17
C LEU A 479 -15.63 5.71 7.94
N GLN A 480 -14.55 4.94 7.82
CA GLN A 480 -14.41 3.90 6.79
C GLN A 480 -15.46 2.79 6.92
N LEU A 481 -15.76 2.33 8.14
CA LEU A 481 -16.87 1.38 8.37
C LEU A 481 -18.22 2.02 8.04
N ALA A 482 -18.43 3.29 8.40
CA ALA A 482 -19.66 4.02 8.07
C ALA A 482 -19.84 4.14 6.54
N ALA A 483 -18.76 4.41 5.80
CA ALA A 483 -18.75 4.44 4.34
C ALA A 483 -19.05 3.07 3.73
N GLN A 484 -18.51 1.99 4.30
CA GLN A 484 -18.85 0.61 3.90
C GLN A 484 -20.32 0.30 4.15
N LEU A 485 -20.86 0.68 5.32
CA LEU A 485 -22.26 0.47 5.66
C LEU A 485 -23.19 1.23 4.71
N LEU A 486 -22.86 2.48 4.38
CA LEU A 486 -23.59 3.26 3.37
C LEU A 486 -23.56 2.57 2.01
N TYR A 487 -22.40 2.08 1.56
CA TYR A 487 -22.29 1.35 0.30
C TYR A 487 -23.15 0.08 0.29
N VAL A 488 -23.08 -0.74 1.33
CA VAL A 488 -23.90 -1.96 1.44
C VAL A 488 -25.39 -1.57 1.42
N HIS A 489 -25.79 -0.60 2.23
CA HIS A 489 -27.17 -0.12 2.29
C HIS A 489 -27.68 0.31 0.91
N ILE A 490 -26.90 1.11 0.17
CA ILE A 490 -27.25 1.60 -1.17
C ILE A 490 -27.43 0.47 -2.18
N ASN A 491 -26.62 -0.59 -2.10
CA ASN A 491 -26.71 -1.71 -3.03
C ASN A 491 -27.82 -2.71 -2.68
N CYS A 492 -28.41 -2.61 -1.48
CA CYS A 492 -29.46 -3.51 -1.02
C CYS A 492 -30.89 -2.97 -1.18
N GLY A 493 -31.08 -1.70 -1.55
CA GLY A 493 -32.42 -1.12 -1.69
C GLY A 493 -32.44 0.39 -1.97
N PRO A 494 -33.61 1.03 -1.83
CA PRO A 494 -33.76 2.46 -2.10
C PRO A 494 -32.95 3.32 -1.13
N TYR A 495 -32.51 4.50 -1.58
CA TYR A 495 -31.77 5.48 -0.77
C TYR A 495 -31.93 6.89 -1.35
N ARG A 496 -31.65 7.92 -0.55
CA ARG A 496 -31.61 9.32 -1.00
C ARG A 496 -30.17 9.75 -1.35
N PRO A 497 -29.86 10.16 -2.59
CA PRO A 497 -28.50 10.59 -2.97
C PRO A 497 -27.97 11.78 -2.16
N ALA A 498 -28.84 12.73 -1.79
CA ALA A 498 -28.47 13.87 -0.96
C ALA A 498 -27.93 13.44 0.42
N PHE A 499 -28.54 12.40 1.01
CA PHE A 499 -28.11 11.86 2.31
C PHE A 499 -26.68 11.31 2.23
N LEU A 500 -26.35 10.51 1.20
CA LEU A 500 -24.98 10.03 0.99
C LEU A 500 -24.00 11.19 0.86
N ARG A 501 -24.34 12.21 0.07
CA ARG A 501 -23.46 13.36 -0.18
C ARG A 501 -23.15 14.13 1.10
N GLU A 502 -24.16 14.41 1.91
CA GLU A 502 -24.01 15.09 3.20
C GLU A 502 -22.99 14.37 4.09
N HIS A 503 -23.09 13.03 4.17
CA HIS A 503 -22.20 12.22 4.99
C HIS A 503 -20.78 12.11 4.40
N MET A 504 -20.63 11.89 3.10
CA MET A 504 -19.30 11.87 2.47
C MET A 504 -18.60 13.22 2.59
N THR A 505 -19.33 14.33 2.46
CA THR A 505 -18.78 15.68 2.66
C THR A 505 -18.32 15.87 4.11
N SER A 506 -19.11 15.40 5.08
CA SER A 506 -18.73 15.41 6.50
C SER A 506 -17.48 14.57 6.76
N PHE A 507 -17.36 13.38 6.16
CA PHE A 507 -16.18 12.52 6.36
C PHE A 507 -14.91 13.14 5.75
N LEU A 508 -15.04 13.75 4.58
CA LEU A 508 -13.96 14.49 3.92
C LEU A 508 -13.54 15.76 4.66
N HIS A 509 -14.41 16.32 5.51
CA HIS A 509 -14.02 17.43 6.40
C HIS A 509 -12.99 16.98 7.45
N PHE A 510 -13.10 15.74 7.94
CA PHE A 510 -12.14 15.16 8.87
C PHE A 510 -10.89 14.61 8.17
N PHE A 511 -11.09 13.87 7.06
CA PHE A 511 -10.02 13.19 6.32
C PHE A 511 -10.12 13.52 4.82
N PRO A 512 -9.62 14.68 4.38
CA PRO A 512 -9.80 15.19 3.02
C PRO A 512 -8.99 14.42 1.96
N ASP A 513 -7.91 13.77 2.37
CA ASP A 513 -7.05 12.95 1.51
C ASP A 513 -7.49 11.48 1.48
N ASN A 514 -8.54 11.09 2.21
CA ASN A 514 -8.95 9.69 2.26
C ASN A 514 -9.59 9.23 0.94
N THR A 515 -8.91 8.30 0.26
CA THR A 515 -9.30 7.86 -1.09
C THR A 515 -10.59 7.06 -1.13
N MET A 516 -10.99 6.42 -0.02
CA MET A 516 -12.28 5.72 0.07
C MET A 516 -13.44 6.71 -0.04
N PHE A 517 -13.36 7.82 0.71
CA PHE A 517 -14.41 8.84 0.71
C PHE A 517 -14.46 9.60 -0.62
N LEU A 518 -13.30 9.99 -1.16
CA LEU A 518 -13.20 10.64 -2.47
C LEU A 518 -13.81 9.77 -3.57
N SER A 519 -13.47 8.48 -3.58
CA SER A 519 -13.93 7.56 -4.61
C SER A 519 -15.44 7.27 -4.52
N LEU A 520 -15.98 7.10 -3.31
CA LEU A 520 -17.42 6.92 -3.11
C LEU A 520 -18.23 8.17 -3.49
N PHE A 521 -17.69 9.37 -3.19
CA PHE A 521 -18.29 10.62 -3.59
C PHE A 521 -18.34 10.76 -5.13
N ALA A 522 -17.20 10.55 -5.80
CA ALA A 522 -17.11 10.67 -7.26
C ALA A 522 -17.95 9.61 -8.00
N TRP A 523 -17.98 8.37 -7.50
CA TRP A 523 -18.72 7.26 -8.11
C TRP A 523 -20.20 7.58 -8.33
N LYS A 524 -20.86 8.20 -7.35
CA LYS A 524 -22.30 8.48 -7.47
C LYS A 524 -22.61 9.78 -8.20
N GLU A 525 -21.81 10.84 -8.03
CA GLU A 525 -22.07 12.10 -8.75
C GLU A 525 -21.84 11.95 -10.26
N THR A 526 -20.86 11.15 -10.68
CA THR A 526 -20.64 10.82 -12.11
C THR A 526 -21.85 10.10 -12.72
N ARG A 527 -22.48 9.17 -11.98
CA ARG A 527 -23.71 8.47 -12.42
C ARG A 527 -24.91 9.40 -12.60
N LEU A 528 -24.86 10.59 -11.99
CA LEU A 528 -25.91 11.61 -12.12
C LEU A 528 -25.52 12.72 -13.10
N SER A 529 -24.38 12.59 -13.81
CA SER A 529 -23.79 13.60 -14.70
C SER A 529 -23.48 14.95 -14.01
N ILE A 530 -23.15 14.91 -12.72
CA ILE A 530 -22.92 16.13 -11.91
C ILE A 530 -21.42 16.35 -11.66
N ASN A 531 -20.67 16.45 -12.76
CA ASN A 531 -19.21 16.58 -12.73
C ASN A 531 -18.73 17.86 -12.02
N ASP A 532 -19.52 18.94 -12.07
CA ASP A 532 -19.18 20.23 -11.46
C ASP A 532 -19.10 20.15 -9.93
N ARG A 533 -19.84 19.23 -9.30
CA ARG A 533 -19.77 19.04 -7.84
C ARG A 533 -18.51 18.33 -7.40
N VAL A 534 -18.04 17.34 -8.18
CA VAL A 534 -16.76 16.68 -7.89
C VAL A 534 -15.62 17.68 -8.07
N ARG A 535 -15.65 18.52 -9.11
CA ARG A 535 -14.70 19.62 -9.28
C ARG A 535 -14.76 20.63 -8.13
N ALA A 536 -15.95 21.03 -7.70
CA ALA A 536 -16.12 21.94 -6.56
C ALA A 536 -15.58 21.35 -5.24
N LEU A 537 -15.80 20.04 -5.01
CA LEU A 537 -15.20 19.33 -3.88
C LEU A 537 -13.67 19.32 -4.01
N LEU A 538 -13.15 18.96 -5.18
CA LEU A 538 -11.70 18.93 -5.42
C LEU A 538 -11.07 20.30 -5.21
N ASN A 539 -11.73 21.39 -5.58
CA ASN A 539 -11.22 22.75 -5.30
C ASN A 539 -11.14 23.07 -3.80
N THR A 540 -11.95 22.41 -2.95
CA THR A 540 -11.88 22.59 -1.48
C THR A 540 -10.91 21.62 -0.81
N THR A 541 -10.69 20.42 -1.38
CA THR A 541 -9.71 19.46 -0.88
C THR A 541 -8.28 19.73 -1.38
N LEU A 542 -8.10 20.24 -2.60
CA LEU A 542 -6.82 20.66 -3.20
C LEU A 542 -6.38 22.05 -2.71
N THR A 543 -6.51 22.31 -1.42
CA THR A 543 -5.95 23.52 -0.79
C THR A 543 -4.54 23.21 -0.27
N LYS A 544 -3.65 24.22 -0.17
CA LYS A 544 -2.24 24.05 0.29
C LYS A 544 -2.07 23.23 1.58
N LYS A 545 -3.08 23.23 2.47
CA LYS A 545 -3.06 22.46 3.73
C LYS A 545 -3.23 20.95 3.54
N HIS A 546 -3.94 20.54 2.49
CA HIS A 546 -4.37 19.16 2.25
C HIS A 546 -3.85 18.61 0.93
N ASP A 547 -3.10 19.43 0.21
CA ASP A 547 -2.50 19.09 -1.07
C ASP A 547 -1.45 17.97 -0.93
N CYS A 548 -1.66 16.90 -1.70
CA CYS A 548 -0.75 15.77 -1.80
C CYS A 548 -0.91 15.08 -3.16
N ALA A 549 0.13 14.33 -3.56
CA ALA A 549 0.15 13.59 -4.81
C ALA A 549 -1.09 12.70 -5.01
N THR A 550 -1.55 12.01 -3.97
CA THR A 550 -2.79 11.22 -4.01
C THR A 550 -4.01 12.04 -4.47
N SER A 551 -4.25 13.20 -3.88
CA SER A 551 -5.40 14.06 -4.21
C SER A 551 -5.30 14.64 -5.62
N ARG A 552 -4.08 14.98 -6.07
CA ARG A 552 -3.79 15.47 -7.41
C ARG A 552 -3.94 14.38 -8.48
N VAL A 553 -3.41 13.18 -8.24
CA VAL A 553 -3.60 12.00 -9.10
C VAL A 553 -5.08 11.63 -9.21
N PHE A 554 -5.82 11.70 -8.10
CA PHE A 554 -7.27 11.48 -8.12
C PHE A 554 -7.99 12.49 -9.02
N ALA A 555 -7.62 13.78 -8.97
CA ALA A 555 -8.19 14.82 -9.83
C ALA A 555 -7.91 14.57 -11.32
N ILE A 556 -6.66 14.21 -11.67
CA ILE A 556 -6.31 13.85 -13.05
C ILE A 556 -7.14 12.65 -13.51
N ARG A 557 -7.22 11.60 -12.68
CA ARG A 557 -7.98 10.39 -13.00
C ARG A 557 -9.46 10.67 -13.21
N HIS A 558 -10.04 11.53 -12.37
CA HIS A 558 -11.43 11.94 -12.52
C HIS A 558 -11.68 12.62 -13.87
N GLU A 559 -10.82 13.56 -14.28
CA GLU A 559 -10.92 14.20 -15.60
C GLU A 559 -10.72 13.19 -16.75
N MET A 560 -9.82 12.22 -16.60
CA MET A 560 -9.59 11.17 -17.60
C MET A 560 -10.78 10.24 -17.83
N GLN A 561 -11.42 9.80 -16.75
CA GLN A 561 -12.38 8.69 -16.77
C GLN A 561 -13.84 9.12 -16.80
N SER A 562 -14.17 10.31 -16.30
CA SER A 562 -15.55 10.63 -15.90
C SER A 562 -15.93 12.09 -16.08
N GLY A 563 -14.97 13.01 -15.89
CA GLY A 563 -15.22 14.44 -15.83
C GLY A 563 -14.97 15.22 -17.11
N GLY A 564 -14.07 14.76 -17.98
CA GLY A 564 -13.32 15.65 -18.87
C GLY A 564 -13.10 15.20 -20.30
N ASN A 565 -12.58 16.13 -21.12
CA ASN A 565 -12.06 15.87 -22.47
C ASN A 565 -10.52 15.86 -22.45
N ALA A 566 -9.89 15.70 -23.63
CA ALA A 566 -8.43 15.70 -23.74
C ALA A 566 -7.80 16.98 -23.15
N HIS A 567 -8.41 18.14 -23.43
CA HIS A 567 -7.91 19.42 -22.95
C HIS A 567 -8.09 19.64 -21.45
N SER A 568 -9.22 19.22 -20.85
CA SER A 568 -9.40 19.33 -19.39
C SER A 568 -8.49 18.37 -18.63
N THR A 569 -8.25 17.17 -19.17
CA THR A 569 -7.27 16.23 -18.63
C THR A 569 -5.86 16.82 -18.70
N ARG A 570 -5.47 17.39 -19.85
CA ARG A 570 -4.20 18.12 -19.99
C ARG A 570 -4.09 19.24 -18.96
N ALA A 571 -5.13 20.06 -18.82
CA ALA A 571 -5.14 21.15 -17.84
C ALA A 571 -4.98 20.63 -16.40
N ALA A 572 -5.55 19.47 -16.07
CA ALA A 572 -5.33 18.82 -14.78
C ALA A 572 -3.87 18.39 -14.60
N PHE A 573 -3.23 17.78 -15.61
CA PHE A 573 -1.79 17.48 -15.55
C PHE A 573 -0.94 18.74 -15.38
N GLU A 574 -1.16 19.78 -16.19
CA GLU A 574 -0.40 21.04 -16.10
C GLU A 574 -0.59 21.70 -14.74
N HIS A 575 -1.83 21.78 -14.23
CA HIS A 575 -2.10 22.33 -12.90
C HIS A 575 -1.37 21.55 -11.79
N VAL A 576 -1.21 20.24 -11.94
CA VAL A 576 -0.49 19.42 -10.96
C VAL A 576 1.03 19.65 -11.01
N LEU A 577 1.58 19.96 -12.19
CA LEU A 577 3.02 20.06 -12.44
C LEU A 577 3.56 21.51 -12.37
N GLU A 578 2.72 22.51 -12.62
CA GLU A 578 3.06 23.94 -12.62
C GLU A 578 2.83 24.63 -11.28
N ASP A 579 2.05 24.04 -10.36
CA ASP A 579 1.76 24.65 -9.07
C ASP A 579 3.03 24.83 -8.22
N ASP A 580 3.11 25.95 -7.49
CA ASP A 580 4.24 26.30 -6.59
C ASP A 580 4.45 25.25 -5.48
N SER A 581 3.48 24.34 -5.29
CA SER A 581 3.64 23.17 -4.45
C SER A 581 4.71 22.22 -5.02
N LEU A 582 5.81 22.02 -4.30
CA LEU A 582 6.83 21.00 -4.61
C LEU A 582 6.30 19.55 -4.58
N ALA A 583 5.02 19.34 -4.25
CA ALA A 583 4.41 18.06 -3.98
C ALA A 583 4.36 17.09 -5.18
N CYS A 584 4.37 17.61 -6.43
CA CYS A 584 4.23 16.75 -7.62
C CYS A 584 5.18 17.09 -8.78
N ARG A 585 5.88 18.23 -8.73
CA ARG A 585 6.79 18.65 -9.81
C ARG A 585 7.88 17.63 -10.13
N HIS A 586 8.32 16.89 -9.11
CA HIS A 586 9.39 15.89 -9.19
C HIS A 586 8.88 14.45 -9.22
N ASN A 587 7.55 14.25 -9.29
CA ASN A 587 6.96 12.92 -9.29
C ASN A 587 7.12 12.27 -10.68
N VAL A 588 7.99 11.27 -10.75
CA VAL A 588 8.31 10.51 -11.97
C VAL A 588 7.07 9.87 -12.58
N GLY A 589 6.24 9.24 -11.75
CA GLY A 589 5.04 8.52 -12.18
C GLY A 589 4.02 9.41 -12.90
N ILE A 590 3.81 10.64 -12.42
CA ILE A 590 2.91 11.62 -13.04
C ILE A 590 3.46 12.08 -14.40
N TRP A 591 4.75 12.39 -14.49
CA TRP A 591 5.38 12.78 -15.76
C TRP A 591 5.28 11.67 -16.81
N VAL A 592 5.66 10.45 -16.45
CA VAL A 592 5.55 9.27 -17.33
C VAL A 592 4.11 9.06 -17.77
N SER A 593 3.14 9.21 -16.86
CA SER A 593 1.71 9.13 -17.18
C SER A 593 1.27 10.22 -18.16
N TYR A 594 1.78 11.45 -18.02
CA TYR A 594 1.44 12.56 -18.88
C TYR A 594 2.01 12.40 -20.29
N ILE A 595 3.25 11.92 -20.41
CA ILE A 595 3.89 11.60 -21.70
C ILE A 595 3.06 10.54 -22.44
N ARG A 596 2.76 9.43 -21.77
CA ARG A 596 1.98 8.32 -22.34
C ARG A 596 0.56 8.77 -22.72
N TYR A 597 -0.11 9.57 -21.87
CA TYR A 597 -1.43 10.12 -22.20
C TYR A 597 -1.42 11.01 -23.44
N CYS A 598 -0.42 11.90 -23.57
CA CYS A 598 -0.28 12.74 -24.75
C CYS A 598 -0.07 11.89 -26.01
N ARG A 599 0.72 10.81 -25.92
CA ARG A 599 1.00 9.92 -27.05
C ARG A 599 -0.25 9.19 -27.55
N GLU A 600 -1.02 8.63 -26.62
CA GLU A 600 -2.26 7.89 -26.91
C GLU A 600 -3.39 8.79 -27.40
N THR A 601 -3.40 10.07 -27.00
CA THR A 601 -4.44 11.03 -27.36
C THR A 601 -4.08 11.78 -28.65
N GLU A 602 -4.81 11.53 -29.74
CA GLU A 602 -4.53 12.09 -31.07
C GLU A 602 -4.32 13.62 -31.08
N GLU A 603 -5.21 14.37 -30.42
CA GLU A 603 -5.15 15.84 -30.32
C GLU A 603 -3.93 16.37 -29.56
N LEU A 604 -3.33 15.56 -28.68
CA LEU A 604 -2.22 15.95 -27.81
C LEU A 604 -0.88 15.33 -28.23
N ARG A 605 -0.88 14.41 -29.18
CA ARG A 605 0.31 13.72 -29.68
C ARG A 605 1.47 14.66 -30.05
N PRO A 606 1.24 15.81 -30.73
CA PRO A 606 2.32 16.75 -31.04
C PRO A 606 3.03 17.33 -29.80
N LYS A 607 2.38 17.29 -28.63
CA LYS A 607 2.91 17.85 -27.38
C LYS A 607 3.67 16.81 -26.55
N ALA A 608 3.59 15.53 -26.88
CA ALA A 608 4.24 14.46 -26.11
C ALA A 608 5.75 14.66 -25.99
N LYS A 609 6.41 15.11 -27.08
CA LYS A 609 7.84 15.44 -27.12
C LYS A 609 8.20 16.62 -26.20
N GLU A 610 7.41 17.69 -26.22
CA GLU A 610 7.61 18.85 -25.34
C GLU A 610 7.49 18.44 -23.85
N VAL A 611 6.47 17.64 -23.53
CA VAL A 611 6.24 17.12 -22.18
C VAL A 611 7.39 16.22 -21.74
N PHE A 612 7.94 15.38 -22.63
CA PHE A 612 9.09 14.54 -22.35
C PHE A 612 10.34 15.35 -21.95
N TYR A 613 10.71 16.38 -22.72
CA TYR A 613 11.88 17.20 -22.36
C TYR A 613 11.67 18.00 -21.06
N ARG A 614 10.43 18.43 -20.76
CA ARG A 614 10.09 19.00 -19.45
C ARG A 614 10.26 17.98 -18.32
N ALA A 615 9.84 16.74 -18.54
CA ALA A 615 10.04 15.66 -17.57
C ALA A 615 11.55 15.40 -17.32
N VAL A 616 12.38 15.38 -18.37
CA VAL A 616 13.84 15.23 -18.23
C VAL A 616 14.46 16.37 -17.41
N GLN A 617 13.97 17.61 -17.57
CA GLN A 617 14.44 18.76 -16.79
C GLN A 617 14.03 18.66 -15.31
N HIS A 618 12.85 18.14 -15.02
CA HIS A 618 12.33 18.03 -13.66
C HIS A 618 12.76 16.76 -12.93
N CYS A 619 13.01 15.66 -13.63
CA CYS A 619 13.42 14.38 -13.06
C CYS A 619 14.72 13.86 -13.70
N PRO A 620 15.83 14.63 -13.64
CA PRO A 620 17.06 14.28 -14.34
C PRO A 620 17.75 13.00 -13.82
N TRP A 621 17.41 12.55 -12.61
CA TRP A 621 17.94 11.31 -12.02
C TRP A 621 17.13 10.06 -12.42
N SER A 622 15.95 10.22 -13.03
CA SER A 622 15.07 9.09 -13.29
C SER A 622 15.37 8.46 -14.64
N LYS A 623 15.98 7.28 -14.62
CA LYS A 623 16.18 6.47 -15.82
C LYS A 623 14.87 6.14 -16.50
N GLN A 624 13.81 5.89 -15.74
CA GLN A 624 12.48 5.58 -16.29
C GLN A 624 11.97 6.69 -17.22
N VAL A 625 12.17 7.96 -16.86
CA VAL A 625 11.77 9.09 -17.72
C VAL A 625 12.53 9.06 -19.04
N PHE A 626 13.85 8.84 -19.01
CA PHE A 626 14.66 8.77 -20.22
C PHE A 626 14.27 7.60 -21.13
N MET A 627 13.92 6.44 -20.56
CA MET A 627 13.50 5.27 -21.33
C MET A 627 12.21 5.51 -22.14
N GLU A 628 11.36 6.48 -21.76
CA GLU A 628 10.17 6.83 -22.56
C GLU A 628 10.53 7.33 -23.97
N ALA A 629 11.75 7.84 -24.19
CA ALA A 629 12.22 8.20 -25.53
C ALA A 629 12.33 6.99 -26.47
N PHE A 630 12.80 5.86 -25.94
CA PHE A 630 13.09 4.65 -26.72
C PHE A 630 11.92 3.65 -26.74
N GLY A 631 10.99 3.75 -25.80
CA GLY A 631 9.74 2.98 -25.79
C GLY A 631 8.56 3.76 -26.38
N THR A 632 8.05 4.74 -25.64
CA THR A 632 6.80 5.46 -25.97
C THR A 632 6.94 6.41 -27.18
N LEU A 633 8.08 7.09 -27.29
CA LEU A 633 8.32 8.18 -28.26
C LEU A 633 9.30 7.82 -29.39
N VAL A 634 9.67 6.54 -29.54
CA VAL A 634 10.70 6.12 -30.50
C VAL A 634 10.40 6.54 -31.95
N ARG A 635 9.11 6.62 -32.31
CA ARG A 635 8.65 7.05 -33.64
C ARG A 635 8.45 8.57 -33.77
N ASP A 636 8.52 9.32 -32.67
CA ASP A 636 8.33 10.77 -32.62
C ASP A 636 9.64 11.55 -32.56
N LEU A 637 10.75 10.87 -32.25
CA LEU A 637 12.11 11.40 -32.19
C LEU A 637 12.91 10.86 -33.37
N ASP A 638 13.77 11.69 -33.95
CA ASP A 638 14.70 11.20 -34.97
C ASP A 638 15.92 10.50 -34.35
N SER A 639 16.70 9.78 -35.16
CA SER A 639 17.86 9.03 -34.67
C SER A 639 18.93 9.91 -34.01
N SER A 640 19.06 11.18 -34.41
CA SER A 640 20.02 12.11 -33.81
C SER A 640 19.56 12.57 -32.43
N GLU A 641 18.26 12.77 -32.27
CA GLU A 641 17.64 13.10 -30.99
C GLU A 641 17.72 11.92 -30.02
N LEU A 642 17.44 10.69 -30.48
CA LEU A 642 17.57 9.48 -29.68
C LEU A 642 19.01 9.28 -29.19
N GLN A 643 20.02 9.49 -30.06
CA GLN A 643 21.42 9.43 -29.66
C GLN A 643 21.79 10.54 -28.67
N SER A 644 21.24 11.74 -28.83
CA SER A 644 21.44 12.84 -27.89
C SER A 644 20.82 12.54 -26.51
N VAL A 645 19.65 11.90 -26.47
CA VAL A 645 19.02 11.44 -25.23
C VAL A 645 19.88 10.38 -24.56
N TYR A 646 20.40 9.41 -25.32
CA TYR A 646 21.32 8.39 -24.81
C TYR A 646 22.61 9.00 -24.24
N SER A 647 23.21 9.94 -24.97
CA SER A 647 24.41 10.66 -24.52
C SER A 647 24.15 11.41 -23.21
N THR A 648 22.99 12.06 -23.09
CA THR A 648 22.59 12.77 -21.86
C THR A 648 22.37 11.80 -20.70
N LEU A 649 21.78 10.63 -20.96
CA LEU A 649 21.59 9.57 -19.97
C LEU A 649 22.95 9.12 -19.41
N TYR A 650 23.91 8.88 -20.30
CA TYR A 650 25.28 8.49 -19.94
C TYR A 650 26.03 9.59 -19.17
N GLU A 651 26.00 10.84 -19.66
CA GLU A 651 26.63 12.00 -19.01
C GLU A 651 26.10 12.25 -17.59
N LYS A 652 24.83 11.94 -17.33
CA LYS A 652 24.23 12.04 -16.00
C LYS A 652 24.57 10.88 -15.06
N GLY A 653 25.31 9.88 -15.53
CA GLY A 653 25.65 8.70 -14.75
C GLY A 653 24.45 7.79 -14.46
N LEU A 654 23.41 7.84 -15.30
CA LEU A 654 22.31 6.89 -15.20
C LEU A 654 22.78 5.51 -15.66
N ARG A 655 22.32 4.48 -14.98
CA ARG A 655 22.75 3.10 -15.23
C ARG A 655 22.40 2.66 -16.65
N VAL A 656 23.36 2.13 -17.39
CA VAL A 656 23.15 1.44 -18.67
C VAL A 656 23.66 0.01 -18.54
N HIS A 657 22.83 -0.99 -18.85
CA HIS A 657 23.22 -2.41 -18.79
C HIS A 657 23.60 -2.97 -20.16
N VAL A 658 23.09 -2.36 -21.23
CA VAL A 658 23.37 -2.68 -22.63
C VAL A 658 23.99 -1.45 -23.26
N ASP A 659 25.28 -1.48 -23.55
CA ASP A 659 25.92 -0.42 -24.30
C ASP A 659 25.25 -0.24 -25.67
N MET A 660 24.82 0.98 -25.99
CA MET A 660 24.03 1.23 -27.20
C MET A 660 24.89 1.14 -28.45
N ASP A 661 26.12 1.66 -28.40
CA ASP A 661 27.00 1.69 -29.57
C ASP A 661 27.42 0.27 -29.94
N GLU A 662 27.82 -0.55 -28.95
CA GLU A 662 28.12 -1.97 -29.14
C GLU A 662 26.89 -2.74 -29.67
N PHE A 663 25.71 -2.49 -29.10
CA PHE A 663 24.47 -3.13 -29.55
C PHE A 663 24.14 -2.78 -31.01
N MET A 664 24.30 -1.52 -31.40
CA MET A 664 24.03 -1.04 -32.76
C MET A 664 25.02 -1.62 -33.77
N GLU A 665 26.28 -1.81 -33.40
CA GLU A 665 27.27 -2.51 -34.23
C GLU A 665 26.88 -3.97 -34.46
N GLN A 666 26.52 -4.69 -33.40
CA GLN A 666 26.05 -6.07 -33.50
C GLN A 666 24.76 -6.16 -34.34
N TRP A 667 23.84 -5.20 -34.19
CA TRP A 667 22.59 -5.16 -34.95
C TRP A 667 22.82 -4.99 -36.45
N LYS A 668 23.78 -4.17 -36.88
CA LYS A 668 24.13 -3.98 -38.31
C LYS A 668 24.69 -5.24 -38.97
N THR A 669 25.19 -6.20 -38.18
CA THR A 669 25.74 -7.46 -38.69
C THR A 669 24.73 -8.59 -38.80
N ARG A 670 23.50 -8.39 -38.29
CA ARG A 670 22.36 -9.29 -38.46
C ARG A 670 21.61 -8.96 -39.74
#